data_AF-A0AAU9WIN2-F1
#
_entry.id   AF-A0AAU9WIN2-F1
#
_cell.length_a   1.000
_cell.length_b   1.000
_cell.length_c   1.000
_cell.angle_alpha   90.00
_cell.angle_beta   90.00
_cell.angle_gamma   90.00
#
_symmetry.space_group_name_H-M   'P 1'
#
loop_
_entity.id
_entity.type
_entity.pdbx_description
1 polymer ?
#
loop_
_entity_poly.entity_id
_entity_poly.type
_entity_poly.pdbx_seq_one_letter_code
_entity_poly.pdbx_strand_id
1 'polypeptide(L)'
;MTPPPSPLLTVNWQSTFFSPISLYSLSNFPKALTSTILFIVKLINGGIGKASMTPGKASTRMIFTISPTMSEHFTVIQEKEGEFFGPRQALIHGVRLSFYVPNIDKDFERDLSRFETRSEDIYVVSFPKSGTTWVQEIVWQILNDGKISEERVESRSPFLEKSQLFDRPGDESDEQKVSVTSRPSPRLIKSHLPYHVIPKSKEESKRSKYIYVARNPRDVAVSYYHFVLGFGPSSYFKGTWEFFVKLFLEGKNSYGFWSDHVLPWWKHRGEPHVLFLKYEDLKKDLCGNVRLISEFLEKPLSDEMIRKIAHQCTFAEMKKNSNSYVISAYATKPNFLRKGQIGDWKSLFSEELNKQFEETFFHFSLIFWTWNNAIRYTICNISFLDCRFRKNEKLTNSTKISFSISIFLESLISLYPQPKIRNLKFPSAVVLLSFIGANAVQFGVTMVMLNDKDRTIFNLKYRKGFLTLVLGKRMEILYYFKPFDTKIIIRQVDYFLGIRRFRPLSSSPLRVRPYLIPCSPPHFSSSTPPSRVRPRIERYKPMMSERFTVIQENEGEFFGPRQVLIRGVRLTINAPSTGKDLERDLSRFETRSDDVYVVSFPKSGTTWVQEIVWQIFNDGKISEESVQSRYLNLEKSQLFDRPGDESDRQKVSVTSRPSPRLIKSHLPYHVIPMSKEEVKRSKYIYVARNPKDVAVSYYHFVLSFGPGSYFNGTWEFFAKLFLEGKNSYGFWPDHVLPWWKHRDEPHVLFLKYEDLKKDLCGNVRLISEFLEKPLSDEMIRKIAHQCTFAEMKKNSNSYVLSAFTAKPNFLRKGQIGDWKNIFSEELNKQFEETFLTKLDGTGLHFDTE
;
A
#
# COMPACT_ATOMS: atom_id res chain seq x y z
N MET A 1 -51.47 -16.29 -53.33
CA MET A 1 -51.06 -17.12 -52.18
C MET A 1 -50.16 -16.29 -51.29
N THR A 2 -50.37 -16.38 -49.98
CA THR A 2 -49.88 -15.52 -48.89
C THR A 2 -48.37 -15.22 -48.90
N PRO A 3 -47.95 -13.99 -48.56
CA PRO A 3 -46.55 -13.55 -48.61
C PRO A 3 -45.81 -13.67 -47.26
N PRO A 4 -44.47 -13.60 -47.24
CA PRO A 4 -43.65 -13.51 -46.03
C PRO A 4 -43.45 -12.04 -45.60
N PRO A 5 -42.88 -11.80 -44.40
CA PRO A 5 -42.04 -10.61 -44.27
C PRO A 5 -40.69 -10.87 -43.59
N SER A 6 -39.65 -10.41 -44.28
CA SER A 6 -38.34 -9.98 -43.78
C SER A 6 -38.39 -8.48 -43.35
N PRO A 7 -37.27 -7.82 -43.07
CA PRO A 7 -36.49 -7.81 -41.82
C PRO A 7 -36.51 -6.43 -41.11
N LEU A 8 -35.92 -6.39 -39.91
CA LEU A 8 -35.76 -5.23 -39.02
C LEU A 8 -34.91 -4.10 -39.64
N LEU A 9 -35.43 -2.87 -39.55
CA LEU A 9 -34.75 -1.60 -39.83
C LEU A 9 -34.63 -0.79 -38.53
N THR A 10 -33.46 -0.16 -38.42
CA THR A 10 -33.00 0.84 -37.46
C THR A 10 -33.85 2.12 -37.45
N VAL A 11 -33.76 2.93 -36.37
CA VAL A 11 -33.29 4.34 -36.36
C VAL A 11 -33.44 4.98 -34.96
N ASN A 12 -32.45 5.82 -34.65
CA ASN A 12 -32.24 6.75 -33.53
C ASN A 12 -33.45 7.63 -33.12
N TRP A 13 -33.38 8.31 -31.96
CA TRP A 13 -33.28 9.79 -31.86
C TRP A 13 -33.21 10.27 -30.39
N GLN A 14 -32.12 10.98 -30.12
CA GLN A 14 -31.94 12.23 -29.36
C GLN A 14 -32.42 12.48 -27.92
N SER A 15 -31.49 13.18 -27.25
CA SER A 15 -31.50 13.98 -26.04
C SER A 15 -32.68 14.94 -25.85
N THR A 16 -33.09 15.16 -24.59
CA THR A 16 -33.20 16.51 -24.00
C THR A 16 -33.32 16.46 -22.47
N PHE A 17 -32.67 17.42 -21.84
CA PHE A 17 -32.67 17.77 -20.42
C PHE A 17 -34.05 18.24 -19.94
N PHE A 18 -34.40 17.99 -18.67
CA PHE A 18 -34.86 18.99 -17.68
C PHE A 18 -35.00 18.35 -16.29
N SER A 19 -34.38 18.97 -15.28
CA SER A 19 -34.72 18.84 -13.84
C SER A 19 -35.80 19.90 -13.48
N PRO A 20 -36.16 20.11 -12.20
CA PRO A 20 -36.96 19.27 -11.29
C PRO A 20 -38.20 20.03 -10.77
N ILE A 21 -39.32 19.37 -10.43
CA ILE A 21 -40.40 20.00 -9.64
C ILE A 21 -40.88 19.06 -8.51
N SER A 22 -41.18 19.72 -7.39
CA SER A 22 -41.35 19.28 -6.02
C SER A 22 -42.65 18.54 -5.67
N LEU A 23 -42.53 17.71 -4.62
CA LEU A 23 -43.44 17.49 -3.46
C LEU A 23 -44.93 17.85 -3.59
N TYR A 24 -45.81 16.89 -3.27
CA TYR A 24 -46.95 16.89 -2.31
C TYR A 24 -47.71 15.55 -2.57
N SER A 25 -47.72 14.57 -1.67
CA SER A 25 -48.47 14.43 -0.41
C SER A 25 -49.87 13.85 -0.59
N LEU A 26 -50.09 12.69 0.06
CA LEU A 26 -51.37 12.14 0.57
C LEU A 26 -52.40 11.73 -0.49
N SER A 27 -53.19 10.67 -0.40
CA SER A 27 -53.38 9.53 0.50
C SER A 27 -54.73 8.96 0.04
N ASN A 28 -54.88 7.64 -0.18
CA ASN A 28 -56.17 6.94 0.00
C ASN A 28 -55.99 5.42 -0.23
N PHE A 29 -55.89 4.70 0.89
CA PHE A 29 -56.27 3.28 1.03
C PHE A 29 -57.82 3.19 1.08
N PRO A 30 -58.52 2.03 1.00
CA PRO A 30 -58.09 0.71 1.49
C PRO A 30 -58.57 -0.60 0.77
N LYS A 31 -57.79 -1.67 1.02
CA LYS A 31 -58.17 -3.06 1.38
C LYS A 31 -59.06 -3.91 0.44
N ALA A 32 -58.44 -4.89 -0.20
CA ALA A 32 -58.92 -6.29 -0.19
C ALA A 32 -57.75 -7.27 -0.37
N LEU A 33 -57.32 -7.83 0.76
CA LEU A 33 -56.65 -9.11 0.94
C LEU A 33 -57.54 -10.19 0.26
N THR A 34 -57.08 -11.27 -0.36
CA THR A 34 -56.19 -12.31 0.17
C THR A 34 -56.07 -13.40 -0.91
N SER A 35 -54.98 -14.17 -0.89
CA SER A 35 -54.67 -15.32 -1.79
C SER A 35 -53.84 -14.95 -3.02
N THR A 36 -52.52 -14.89 -2.85
CA THR A 36 -51.52 -15.66 -3.64
C THR A 36 -50.12 -15.20 -3.19
N ILE A 37 -49.72 -15.52 -1.95
CA ILE A 37 -48.29 -15.55 -1.57
C ILE A 37 -48.11 -16.74 -0.63
N LEU A 38 -48.11 -17.94 -1.22
CA LEU A 38 -47.51 -19.12 -0.62
C LEU A 38 -46.72 -19.89 -1.68
N PHE A 39 -45.80 -19.21 -2.38
CA PHE A 39 -44.75 -19.93 -3.12
C PHE A 39 -43.41 -19.19 -3.32
N ILE A 40 -43.27 -17.89 -3.00
CA ILE A 40 -41.97 -17.20 -3.17
C ILE A 40 -41.60 -16.34 -1.94
N VAL A 41 -41.59 -16.95 -0.75
CA VAL A 41 -40.88 -16.41 0.44
C VAL A 41 -40.01 -17.51 1.06
N LYS A 42 -39.24 -18.20 0.20
CA LYS A 42 -38.09 -19.03 0.64
C LYS A 42 -36.76 -18.48 0.12
N LEU A 43 -36.72 -17.22 -0.32
CA LEU A 43 -35.51 -16.59 -0.83
C LEU A 43 -35.16 -15.22 -0.23
N ILE A 44 -36.05 -14.53 0.50
CA ILE A 44 -35.70 -13.24 1.11
C ILE A 44 -36.48 -13.05 2.42
N ASN A 45 -35.83 -13.30 3.58
CA ASN A 45 -35.78 -12.39 4.75
C ASN A 45 -35.47 -13.09 6.09
N GLY A 46 -34.64 -12.42 6.88
CA GLY A 46 -34.64 -12.52 8.34
C GLY A 46 -33.34 -11.96 8.94
N GLY A 47 -33.25 -10.77 9.52
CA GLY A 47 -34.25 -9.75 9.85
C GLY A 47 -33.57 -8.60 10.64
N ILE A 48 -34.22 -7.43 10.68
CA ILE A 48 -33.85 -6.29 11.54
C ILE A 48 -34.89 -6.11 12.65
N GLY A 49 -34.44 -5.72 13.85
CA GLY A 49 -35.22 -5.01 14.89
C GLY A 49 -34.98 -5.57 16.30
N LYS A 50 -34.60 -4.80 17.33
CA LYS A 50 -35.10 -3.48 17.76
C LYS A 50 -34.06 -2.65 18.50
N ALA A 51 -34.14 -1.33 18.33
CA ALA A 51 -33.56 -0.31 19.21
C ALA A 51 -34.66 0.30 20.11
N SER A 52 -34.31 0.75 21.31
CA SER A 52 -35.11 1.68 22.13
C SER A 52 -34.35 2.99 22.32
N MET A 53 -35.03 4.12 22.12
CA MET A 53 -34.50 5.48 22.30
C MET A 53 -34.60 5.98 23.75
N THR A 54 -33.62 6.78 24.15
CA THR A 54 -33.75 7.89 25.11
C THR A 54 -33.04 9.13 24.53
N PRO A 55 -33.58 10.36 24.68
CA PRO A 55 -33.01 11.55 24.04
C PRO A 55 -32.04 12.32 24.98
N GLY A 56 -30.93 12.82 24.43
CA GLY A 56 -30.11 13.80 25.15
C GLY A 56 -28.68 14.03 24.64
N LYS A 57 -28.53 15.08 23.83
CA LYS A 57 -27.37 15.97 23.65
C LYS A 57 -26.09 15.49 22.89
N ALA A 58 -25.76 16.34 21.91
CA ALA A 58 -24.45 16.74 21.39
C ALA A 58 -23.67 15.81 20.42
N SER A 59 -23.80 16.16 19.14
CA SER A 59 -22.68 16.46 18.21
C SER A 59 -21.55 15.44 18.06
N THR A 60 -21.56 14.67 16.96
CA THR A 60 -20.47 14.54 15.96
C THR A 60 -21.01 13.79 14.74
N ARG A 61 -21.36 14.49 13.65
CA ARG A 61 -21.75 13.86 12.38
C ARG A 61 -20.49 13.48 11.61
N MET A 62 -20.18 12.18 11.60
CA MET A 62 -19.25 11.57 10.66
C MET A 62 -20.03 11.36 9.34
N ILE A 63 -19.82 12.24 8.36
CA ILE A 63 -20.43 12.13 7.03
C ILE A 63 -19.57 11.16 6.21
N PHE A 64 -20.08 9.95 5.96
CA PHE A 64 -19.56 9.09 4.91
C PHE A 64 -20.08 9.60 3.57
N THR A 65 -19.28 10.37 2.85
CA THR A 65 -19.53 10.65 1.43
C THR A 65 -18.94 9.49 0.64
N ILE A 66 -19.77 8.50 0.31
CA ILE A 66 -19.42 7.49 -0.69
C ILE A 66 -19.54 8.17 -2.06
N SER A 67 -18.41 8.57 -2.63
CA SER A 67 -18.31 8.85 -4.06
C SER A 67 -18.23 7.51 -4.79
N PRO A 68 -19.16 7.18 -5.72
CA PRO A 68 -19.09 5.95 -6.48
C PRO A 68 -18.17 6.15 -7.68
N THR A 69 -16.85 6.10 -7.46
CA THR A 69 -15.87 5.81 -8.51
C THR A 69 -14.66 5.10 -7.90
N MET A 70 -14.42 3.85 -8.33
CA MET A 70 -13.33 2.91 -7.98
C MET A 70 -13.66 1.84 -6.92
N SER A 71 -14.39 0.79 -7.32
CA SER A 71 -14.27 -0.52 -6.66
C SER A 71 -14.32 -1.59 -7.74
N GLU A 72 -13.38 -2.54 -7.74
CA GLU A 72 -13.76 -3.91 -8.10
C GLU A 72 -12.86 -5.05 -7.59
N HIS A 73 -11.68 -4.83 -6.99
CA HIS A 73 -10.82 -5.98 -6.63
C HIS A 73 -10.36 -6.10 -5.17
N PHE A 74 -10.09 -5.02 -4.42
CA PHE A 74 -9.71 -5.13 -3.00
C PHE A 74 -10.31 -4.02 -2.14
N THR A 75 -10.57 -4.32 -0.86
CA THR A 75 -10.87 -3.29 0.14
C THR A 75 -9.55 -2.69 0.64
N VAL A 76 -9.32 -1.40 0.37
CA VAL A 76 -8.14 -0.68 0.85
C VAL A 76 -8.43 0.02 2.17
N ILE A 77 -7.57 -0.21 3.16
CA ILE A 77 -7.66 0.33 4.52
C ILE A 77 -6.43 1.19 4.78
N GLN A 78 -6.64 2.34 5.41
CA GLN A 78 -5.56 3.20 5.90
C GLN A 78 -5.99 3.83 7.23
N GLU A 79 -5.24 3.54 8.28
CA GLU A 79 -5.52 4.08 9.62
C GLU A 79 -5.14 5.57 9.67
N LYS A 80 -5.89 6.37 10.44
CA LYS A 80 -5.64 7.81 10.59
C LYS A 80 -5.89 8.24 12.02
N GLU A 81 -5.00 9.07 12.56
CA GLU A 81 -5.17 9.72 13.86
C GLU A 81 -4.62 11.15 13.80
N GLY A 82 -5.52 12.14 13.85
CA GLY A 82 -5.15 13.54 13.65
C GLY A 82 -4.49 13.75 12.28
N GLU A 83 -3.24 14.20 12.30
CA GLU A 83 -2.41 14.40 11.09
C GLU A 83 -1.62 13.15 10.67
N PHE A 84 -1.65 12.08 11.48
CA PHE A 84 -0.90 10.86 11.23
C PHE A 84 -1.71 9.86 10.38
N PHE A 85 -1.02 9.18 9.48
CA PHE A 85 -1.55 8.17 8.58
C PHE A 85 -0.73 6.89 8.68
N GLY A 86 -1.42 5.76 8.84
CA GLY A 86 -0.85 4.42 8.76
C GLY A 86 -0.48 4.05 7.31
N PRO A 87 0.23 2.93 7.10
CA PRO A 87 0.47 2.42 5.76
C PRO A 87 -0.86 2.01 5.09
N ARG A 88 -0.94 2.11 3.77
CA ARG A 88 -2.08 1.57 3.00
C ARG A 88 -2.02 0.05 2.96
N GLN A 89 -3.17 -0.59 3.13
CA GLN A 89 -3.27 -2.04 3.21
C GLN A 89 -4.46 -2.53 2.38
N ALA A 90 -4.30 -3.62 1.66
CA ALA A 90 -5.41 -4.37 1.07
C ALA A 90 -5.86 -5.47 2.03
N LEU A 91 -7.16 -5.69 2.14
CA LEU A 91 -7.70 -6.84 2.86
C LEU A 91 -7.90 -8.01 1.88
N ILE A 92 -7.17 -9.11 2.10
CA ILE A 92 -7.24 -10.34 1.28
C ILE A 92 -7.49 -11.52 2.21
N HIS A 93 -8.58 -12.27 2.02
CA HIS A 93 -9.03 -13.32 2.94
C HIS A 93 -9.01 -12.91 4.43
N GLY A 94 -9.36 -11.65 4.73
CA GLY A 94 -9.34 -11.10 6.10
C GLY A 94 -7.95 -10.75 6.66
N VAL A 95 -6.88 -10.91 5.86
CA VAL A 95 -5.51 -10.55 6.23
C VAL A 95 -5.16 -9.19 5.63
N ARG A 96 -4.58 -8.30 6.45
CA ARG A 96 -4.09 -6.99 6.02
C ARG A 96 -2.77 -7.16 5.27
N LEU A 97 -2.73 -7.03 3.95
CA LEU A 97 -1.49 -7.03 3.18
C LEU A 97 -1.05 -5.62 2.86
N SER A 98 0.26 -5.34 2.98
CA SER A 98 0.77 -4.01 2.68
C SER A 98 0.59 -3.67 1.21
N PHE A 99 -0.05 -2.53 0.93
CA PHE A 99 -0.23 -2.02 -0.42
C PHE A 99 0.92 -1.04 -0.73
N TYR A 100 2.11 -1.59 -0.97
CA TYR A 100 3.28 -0.83 -1.42
C TYR A 100 3.43 -0.96 -2.94
N VAL A 101 3.96 0.06 -3.61
CA VAL A 101 4.35 -0.05 -5.02
C VAL A 101 5.59 -0.98 -5.14
N PRO A 102 5.61 -1.95 -6.09
CA PRO A 102 4.56 -2.31 -7.04
C PRO A 102 3.38 -3.03 -6.38
N ASN A 103 2.16 -2.66 -6.82
CA ASN A 103 0.88 -3.09 -6.28
C ASN A 103 0.75 -4.61 -6.21
N ILE A 104 0.01 -5.11 -5.21
CA ILE A 104 -0.47 -6.50 -5.17
C ILE A 104 -1.25 -6.76 -6.46
N ASP A 105 -0.98 -7.89 -7.12
CA ASP A 105 -1.70 -8.29 -8.33
C ASP A 105 -3.21 -8.26 -8.05
N LYS A 106 -3.99 -7.58 -8.91
CA LYS A 106 -5.46 -7.44 -8.78
C LYS A 106 -6.18 -8.78 -8.66
N ASP A 107 -5.56 -9.83 -9.20
CA ASP A 107 -6.09 -11.16 -9.24
C ASP A 107 -5.51 -12.07 -8.13
N PHE A 108 -4.66 -11.53 -7.23
CA PHE A 108 -3.94 -12.31 -6.24
C PHE A 108 -4.87 -13.14 -5.33
N GLU A 109 -5.96 -12.55 -4.83
CA GLU A 109 -6.92 -13.29 -3.98
C GLU A 109 -7.56 -14.47 -4.73
N ARG A 110 -8.01 -14.24 -5.96
CA ARG A 110 -8.55 -15.29 -6.83
C ARG A 110 -7.51 -16.37 -7.10
N ASP A 111 -6.30 -15.97 -7.48
CA ASP A 111 -5.25 -16.89 -7.87
C ASP A 111 -4.72 -17.69 -6.67
N LEU A 112 -4.61 -17.06 -5.49
CA LEU A 112 -4.22 -17.74 -4.26
C LEU A 112 -5.21 -18.85 -3.89
N SER A 113 -6.51 -18.62 -4.10
CA SER A 113 -7.57 -19.62 -3.81
C SER A 113 -7.49 -20.89 -4.65
N ARG A 114 -6.86 -20.82 -5.84
CA ARG A 114 -6.65 -21.93 -6.76
C ARG A 114 -5.19 -22.37 -6.87
N PHE A 115 -4.30 -21.78 -6.08
CA PHE A 115 -2.88 -22.08 -6.15
C PHE A 115 -2.59 -23.46 -5.55
N GLU A 116 -2.07 -24.36 -6.38
CA GLU A 116 -1.68 -25.70 -5.94
C GLU A 116 -0.19 -25.74 -5.54
N THR A 117 0.05 -26.23 -4.33
CA THR A 117 1.38 -26.46 -3.78
C THR A 117 1.95 -27.79 -4.29
N ARG A 118 3.26 -27.87 -4.46
CA ARG A 118 3.99 -29.12 -4.77
C ARG A 118 4.62 -29.68 -3.48
N SER A 119 4.83 -30.99 -3.42
CA SER A 119 5.49 -31.66 -2.30
C SER A 119 6.92 -31.16 -2.08
N GLU A 120 7.60 -30.77 -3.17
CA GLU A 120 8.99 -30.29 -3.16
C GLU A 120 9.11 -28.78 -2.89
N ASP A 121 7.99 -28.07 -2.71
CA ASP A 121 8.05 -26.65 -2.37
C ASP A 121 8.59 -26.45 -0.96
N ILE A 122 9.37 -25.39 -0.79
CA ILE A 122 9.93 -24.99 0.49
C ILE A 122 9.50 -23.54 0.75
N TYR A 123 8.69 -23.34 1.78
CA TYR A 123 8.22 -22.02 2.18
C TYR A 123 9.06 -21.49 3.34
N VAL A 124 9.63 -20.30 3.17
CA VAL A 124 10.22 -19.53 4.28
C VAL A 124 9.21 -18.46 4.71
N VAL A 125 8.66 -18.64 5.90
CA VAL A 125 7.54 -17.87 6.42
C VAL A 125 7.92 -17.12 7.70
N SER A 126 7.44 -15.91 7.87
CA SER A 126 7.53 -15.23 9.17
C SER A 126 6.55 -14.08 9.26
N PHE A 127 6.23 -13.61 10.47
CA PHE A 127 5.80 -12.23 10.62
C PHE A 127 6.91 -11.30 10.07
N PRO A 128 6.60 -10.20 9.37
CA PRO A 128 7.63 -9.36 8.76
C PRO A 128 8.73 -8.96 9.75
N LYS A 129 9.98 -8.89 9.25
CA LYS A 129 11.16 -8.45 10.01
C LYS A 129 11.62 -9.37 11.16
N SER A 130 11.24 -10.64 11.08
CA SER A 130 11.67 -11.68 12.03
C SER A 130 12.88 -12.51 11.58
N GLY A 131 13.50 -12.20 10.43
CA GLY A 131 14.69 -12.94 9.93
C GLY A 131 14.48 -13.72 8.64
N THR A 132 13.40 -13.47 7.90
CA THR A 132 13.03 -14.19 6.66
C THR A 132 14.16 -14.24 5.64
N THR A 133 14.78 -13.09 5.32
CA THR A 133 15.88 -13.02 4.35
C THR A 133 17.10 -13.83 4.77
N TRP A 134 17.37 -13.89 6.09
CA TRP A 134 18.48 -14.65 6.62
C TRP A 134 18.27 -16.16 6.41
N VAL A 135 17.07 -16.65 6.70
CA VAL A 135 16.71 -18.05 6.49
C VAL A 135 16.52 -18.39 5.01
N GLN A 136 16.01 -17.47 4.18
CA GLN A 136 15.99 -17.64 2.72
C GLN A 136 17.39 -17.91 2.18
N GLU A 137 18.40 -17.15 2.64
CA GLU A 137 19.78 -17.36 2.20
C GLU A 137 20.33 -18.70 2.68
N ILE A 138 20.17 -19.04 3.97
CA ILE A 138 20.61 -20.33 4.51
C ILE A 138 20.01 -21.49 3.71
N VAL A 139 18.70 -21.48 3.48
CA VAL A 139 18.00 -22.52 2.71
C VAL A 139 18.50 -22.55 1.27
N TRP A 140 18.65 -21.40 0.62
CA TRP A 140 19.16 -21.35 -0.76
C TRP A 140 20.58 -21.94 -0.85
N GLN A 141 21.48 -21.61 0.09
CA GLN A 141 22.82 -22.17 0.13
C GLN A 141 22.82 -23.67 0.40
N ILE A 142 21.95 -24.18 1.29
CA ILE A 142 21.79 -25.63 1.51
C ILE A 142 21.38 -26.33 0.21
N LEU A 143 20.40 -25.77 -0.51
CA LEU A 143 19.93 -26.33 -1.78
C LEU A 143 21.01 -26.27 -2.89
N ASN A 144 21.94 -25.31 -2.81
CA ASN A 144 22.97 -25.06 -3.83
C ASN A 144 24.41 -25.30 -3.32
N ASP A 145 24.58 -26.22 -2.38
CA ASP A 145 25.89 -26.73 -1.92
C ASP A 145 26.86 -25.64 -1.42
N GLY A 146 26.33 -24.66 -0.69
CA GLY A 146 27.11 -23.56 -0.09
C GLY A 146 27.63 -22.53 -1.10
N LYS A 147 27.00 -22.44 -2.28
CA LYS A 147 27.26 -21.36 -3.25
C LYS A 147 26.71 -20.03 -2.71
N ILE A 148 27.30 -18.92 -3.15
CA ILE A 148 26.77 -17.57 -2.96
C ILE A 148 26.33 -17.07 -4.33
N SER A 149 25.18 -16.41 -4.42
CA SER A 149 24.68 -15.81 -5.66
C SER A 149 24.58 -14.30 -5.55
N GLU A 150 24.92 -13.62 -6.64
CA GLU A 150 24.71 -12.18 -6.82
C GLU A 150 23.29 -11.87 -7.33
N GLU A 151 22.53 -12.89 -7.75
CA GLU A 151 21.15 -12.73 -8.16
C GLU A 151 20.29 -12.24 -7.00
N ARG A 152 19.34 -11.37 -7.34
CA ARG A 152 18.37 -10.84 -6.37
C ARG A 152 17.63 -11.98 -5.68
N VAL A 153 17.40 -11.80 -4.38
CA VAL A 153 16.69 -12.78 -3.54
C VAL A 153 15.27 -13.05 -4.06
N GLU A 154 14.62 -12.11 -4.75
CA GLU A 154 13.30 -12.33 -5.38
C GLU A 154 13.39 -13.23 -6.63
N SER A 155 14.52 -13.20 -7.34
CA SER A 155 14.81 -14.12 -8.45
C SER A 155 15.18 -15.51 -7.96
N ARG A 156 15.70 -15.66 -6.74
CA ARG A 156 16.06 -16.95 -6.13
C ARG A 156 14.91 -17.55 -5.31
N SER A 157 14.11 -16.68 -4.71
CA SER A 157 13.02 -17.02 -3.83
C SER A 157 11.85 -16.02 -3.99
N PRO A 158 10.88 -16.32 -4.87
CA PRO A 158 9.79 -15.39 -5.16
C PRO A 158 8.95 -15.11 -3.92
N PHE A 159 8.54 -13.86 -3.76
CA PHE A 159 7.66 -13.44 -2.69
C PHE A 159 6.20 -13.66 -3.10
N LEU A 160 5.56 -14.69 -2.53
CA LEU A 160 4.24 -15.16 -2.95
C LEU A 160 3.22 -14.01 -3.09
N GLU A 161 3.09 -13.16 -2.07
CA GLU A 161 2.14 -12.04 -2.03
C GLU A 161 2.40 -10.91 -3.03
N LYS A 162 3.55 -10.92 -3.69
CA LYS A 162 3.92 -9.93 -4.71
C LYS A 162 4.21 -10.55 -6.09
N SER A 163 4.15 -11.87 -6.18
CA SER A 163 4.47 -12.59 -7.41
C SER A 163 3.19 -12.92 -8.16
N GLN A 164 3.28 -12.90 -9.48
CA GLN A 164 2.24 -13.48 -10.33
C GLN A 164 2.24 -15.00 -10.12
N LEU A 165 1.08 -15.57 -9.83
CA LEU A 165 0.98 -17.00 -9.52
C LEU A 165 0.86 -17.86 -10.79
N PHE A 166 0.20 -17.37 -11.83
CA PHE A 166 -0.04 -18.09 -13.10
C PHE A 166 0.37 -17.26 -14.31
N ASP A 167 0.84 -17.92 -15.36
CA ASP A 167 1.09 -17.27 -16.66
C ASP A 167 -0.24 -16.76 -17.25
N ARG A 168 -0.22 -15.60 -17.93
CA ARG A 168 -1.42 -15.02 -18.55
C ARG A 168 -1.14 -14.56 -19.98
N PRO A 169 -2.11 -14.71 -20.91
CA PRO A 169 -1.95 -14.23 -22.28
C PRO A 169 -1.76 -12.71 -22.32
N GLY A 170 -0.74 -12.23 -23.02
CA GLY A 170 -0.42 -10.80 -23.16
C GLY A 170 0.69 -10.27 -22.23
N ASP A 171 1.15 -11.06 -21.26
CA ASP A 171 2.25 -10.69 -20.35
C ASP A 171 3.65 -10.96 -20.96
N GLU A 172 3.72 -11.44 -22.20
CA GLU A 172 4.97 -11.84 -22.92
C GLU A 172 5.97 -10.69 -23.14
N SER A 173 5.57 -9.44 -22.89
CA SER A 173 6.40 -8.24 -23.11
C SER A 173 7.29 -7.85 -21.92
N ASP A 174 7.19 -8.54 -20.78
CA ASP A 174 7.95 -8.26 -19.56
C ASP A 174 8.74 -9.51 -19.13
N GLU A 175 9.93 -9.72 -19.71
CA GLU A 175 10.83 -10.87 -19.47
C GLU A 175 11.14 -11.14 -17.98
N GLN A 176 10.77 -10.23 -17.07
CA GLN A 176 10.98 -10.35 -15.62
C GLN A 176 9.77 -10.91 -14.83
N LYS A 177 8.61 -11.16 -15.45
CA LYS A 177 7.41 -11.69 -14.77
C LYS A 177 7.19 -13.18 -15.01
N VAL A 178 8.16 -14.01 -14.62
CA VAL A 178 7.98 -15.46 -14.57
C VAL A 178 7.02 -15.81 -13.43
N SER A 179 5.90 -16.46 -13.73
CA SER A 179 4.93 -16.85 -12.71
C SER A 179 5.49 -17.90 -11.74
N VAL A 180 4.95 -17.96 -10.52
CA VAL A 180 5.41 -18.96 -9.52
C VAL A 180 5.15 -20.39 -10.01
N THR A 181 4.15 -20.62 -10.86
CA THR A 181 3.81 -21.94 -11.39
C THR A 181 4.73 -22.39 -12.53
N SER A 182 5.30 -21.49 -13.33
CA SER A 182 6.24 -21.86 -14.41
C SER A 182 7.65 -22.18 -13.93
N ARG A 183 7.95 -21.96 -12.64
CA ARG A 183 9.28 -22.22 -12.07
C ARG A 183 9.52 -23.72 -11.83
N PRO A 184 10.76 -24.23 -12.05
CA PRO A 184 11.10 -25.61 -11.78
C PRO A 184 11.08 -25.92 -10.27
N SER A 185 10.82 -27.18 -9.94
CA SER A 185 10.95 -27.69 -8.56
C SER A 185 12.41 -28.01 -8.21
N PRO A 186 12.82 -27.91 -6.94
CA PRO A 186 12.05 -27.40 -5.81
C PRO A 186 11.90 -25.87 -5.86
N ARG A 187 10.71 -25.35 -5.51
CA ARG A 187 10.47 -23.90 -5.45
C ARG A 187 10.73 -23.38 -4.04
N LEU A 188 11.71 -22.48 -3.88
CA LEU A 188 11.96 -21.79 -2.62
C LEU A 188 11.08 -20.53 -2.51
N ILE A 189 9.95 -20.60 -1.83
CA ILE A 189 8.96 -19.52 -1.82
C ILE A 189 9.03 -18.73 -0.51
N LYS A 190 9.04 -17.41 -0.59
CA LYS A 190 8.91 -16.52 0.57
C LYS A 190 7.44 -16.18 0.81
N SER A 191 7.02 -16.17 2.06
CA SER A 191 5.71 -15.61 2.43
C SER A 191 5.70 -14.97 3.82
N HIS A 192 4.75 -14.09 4.04
CA HIS A 192 4.34 -13.53 5.32
C HIS A 192 2.88 -13.88 5.64
N LEU A 193 2.24 -14.79 4.91
CA LEU A 193 0.87 -15.21 5.19
C LEU A 193 0.75 -15.97 6.51
N PRO A 194 -0.32 -15.76 7.29
CA PRO A 194 -0.59 -16.53 8.50
C PRO A 194 -0.96 -17.98 8.15
N TYR A 195 -0.80 -18.88 9.13
CA TYR A 195 -0.99 -20.33 8.94
C TYR A 195 -2.34 -20.69 8.31
N HIS A 196 -3.42 -19.96 8.60
CA HIS A 196 -4.76 -20.26 8.09
C HIS A 196 -5.01 -19.80 6.64
N VAL A 197 -4.14 -18.94 6.07
CA VAL A 197 -4.27 -18.42 4.69
C VAL A 197 -3.19 -18.96 3.76
N ILE A 198 -2.02 -19.33 4.28
CA ILE A 198 -0.95 -19.85 3.43
C ILE A 198 -1.40 -21.12 2.66
N PRO A 199 -1.13 -21.22 1.35
CA PRO A 199 -1.53 -22.38 0.55
C PRO A 199 -0.92 -23.65 1.11
N LYS A 200 -1.75 -24.70 1.23
CA LYS A 200 -1.35 -26.04 1.68
C LYS A 200 -2.12 -27.08 0.90
N SER A 201 -1.46 -28.16 0.52
CA SER A 201 -2.13 -29.34 -0.02
C SER A 201 -3.21 -29.86 0.95
N LYS A 202 -4.36 -30.25 0.39
CA LYS A 202 -5.44 -30.94 1.14
C LYS A 202 -5.01 -32.32 1.60
N GLU A 203 -4.15 -32.99 0.83
CA GLU A 203 -3.54 -34.27 1.18
C GLU A 203 -2.27 -34.02 2.01
N GLU A 204 -2.24 -34.57 3.23
CA GLU A 204 -1.14 -34.36 4.17
C GLU A 204 0.20 -34.88 3.65
N SER A 205 0.19 -36.02 2.95
CA SER A 205 1.38 -36.62 2.32
C SER A 205 1.99 -35.77 1.20
N LYS A 206 1.22 -34.84 0.64
CA LYS A 206 1.67 -33.90 -0.42
C LYS A 206 1.93 -32.50 0.10
N ARG A 207 1.94 -32.29 1.43
CA ARG A 207 2.24 -30.97 2.00
C ARG A 207 3.72 -30.62 1.78
N SER A 208 3.93 -29.40 1.32
CA SER A 208 5.24 -28.74 1.22
C SER A 208 5.91 -28.57 2.57
N LYS A 209 7.21 -28.25 2.59
CA LYS A 209 7.94 -27.93 3.82
C LYS A 209 7.79 -26.43 4.15
N TYR A 210 7.51 -26.10 5.41
CA TYR A 210 7.36 -24.73 5.90
C TYR A 210 8.36 -24.45 7.02
N ILE A 211 9.26 -23.48 6.81
CA ILE A 211 10.20 -22.99 7.82
C ILE A 211 9.69 -21.64 8.32
N TYR A 212 9.17 -21.63 9.54
CA TYR A 212 8.68 -20.42 10.20
C TYR A 212 9.74 -19.80 11.10
N VAL A 213 9.95 -18.47 11.04
CA VAL A 213 10.88 -17.75 11.92
C VAL A 213 10.14 -16.76 12.80
N ALA A 214 10.27 -16.89 14.12
CA ALA A 214 9.79 -15.93 15.10
C ALA A 214 10.92 -15.06 15.66
N ARG A 215 10.57 -13.89 16.20
CA ARG A 215 11.51 -12.96 16.83
C ARG A 215 10.78 -12.19 17.92
N ASN A 216 11.52 -11.71 18.93
CA ASN A 216 11.01 -10.83 19.97
C ASN A 216 10.17 -9.68 19.37
N PRO A 217 8.89 -9.51 19.79
CA PRO A 217 7.97 -8.55 19.17
C PRO A 217 8.44 -7.09 19.30
N ARG A 218 9.24 -6.76 20.33
CA ARG A 218 9.79 -5.41 20.50
C ARG A 218 10.84 -5.09 19.42
N ASP A 219 11.75 -6.03 19.17
CA ASP A 219 12.76 -5.90 18.10
C ASP A 219 12.11 -5.95 16.71
N VAL A 220 11.03 -6.73 16.56
CA VAL A 220 10.20 -6.72 15.35
C VAL A 220 9.59 -5.34 15.13
N ALA A 221 8.96 -4.73 16.13
CA ALA A 221 8.35 -3.40 16.00
C ALA A 221 9.35 -2.34 15.55
N VAL A 222 10.53 -2.27 16.19
CA VAL A 222 11.60 -1.36 15.76
C VAL A 222 12.05 -1.64 14.33
N SER A 223 12.31 -2.91 14.00
CA SER A 223 12.77 -3.26 12.67
C SER A 223 11.70 -3.03 11.60
N TYR A 224 10.42 -3.13 11.96
CA TYR A 224 9.29 -2.91 11.06
C TYR A 224 9.06 -1.43 10.85
N TYR A 225 9.15 -0.60 11.88
CA TYR A 225 9.09 0.85 11.74
C TYR A 225 10.15 1.37 10.77
N HIS A 226 11.42 1.01 10.96
CA HIS A 226 12.48 1.40 10.02
C HIS A 226 12.29 0.83 8.61
N PHE A 227 11.68 -0.36 8.50
CA PHE A 227 11.35 -0.94 7.20
C PHE A 227 10.27 -0.13 6.48
N VAL A 228 9.21 0.26 7.19
CA VAL A 228 8.14 1.11 6.65
C VAL A 228 8.72 2.47 6.26
N LEU A 229 9.52 3.10 7.12
CA LEU A 229 10.19 4.37 6.81
C LEU A 229 11.14 4.26 5.61
N GLY A 230 11.80 3.13 5.41
CA GLY A 230 12.68 2.97 4.26
C GLY A 230 11.95 2.84 2.93
N PHE A 231 10.64 2.57 2.87
CA PHE A 231 9.86 2.81 1.65
C PHE A 231 9.62 4.31 1.37
N GLY A 232 9.93 5.20 2.32
CA GLY A 232 9.69 6.63 2.18
C GLY A 232 8.21 6.93 1.90
N PRO A 233 7.90 7.84 0.97
CA PRO A 233 6.53 8.14 0.55
C PRO A 233 5.74 6.93 0.03
N SER A 234 6.39 5.92 -0.55
CA SER A 234 5.73 4.69 -1.04
C SER A 234 5.17 3.82 0.09
N SER A 235 5.55 4.09 1.34
CA SER A 235 4.96 3.42 2.51
C SER A 235 3.53 3.88 2.79
N TYR A 236 3.15 5.08 2.31
CA TYR A 236 1.96 5.83 2.73
C TYR A 236 1.87 6.11 4.24
N PHE A 237 2.88 5.74 5.00
CA PHE A 237 2.97 5.97 6.42
C PHE A 237 3.50 7.38 6.66
N LYS A 238 2.73 8.16 7.43
CA LYS A 238 3.11 9.49 7.92
C LYS A 238 2.77 9.51 9.41
N GLY A 239 3.70 9.13 10.26
CA GLY A 239 3.45 9.03 11.70
C GLY A 239 4.73 9.03 12.50
N THR A 240 4.61 9.22 13.81
CA THR A 240 5.73 9.06 14.74
C THR A 240 5.95 7.59 15.08
N TRP A 241 7.03 7.32 15.81
CA TRP A 241 7.32 6.01 16.37
C TRP A 241 6.19 5.53 17.30
N GLU A 242 5.65 6.40 18.14
CA GLU A 242 4.56 6.10 19.08
C GLU A 242 3.29 5.70 18.32
N PHE A 243 2.95 6.43 17.26
CA PHE A 243 1.82 6.09 16.41
C PHE A 243 2.04 4.73 15.72
N PHE A 244 3.25 4.43 15.25
CA PHE A 244 3.56 3.11 14.69
C PHE A 244 3.40 1.99 15.72
N VAL A 245 3.91 2.19 16.94
CA VAL A 245 3.79 1.23 18.05
C VAL A 245 2.32 1.01 18.38
N LYS A 246 1.50 2.06 18.43
CA LYS A 246 0.05 1.95 18.62
C LYS A 246 -0.58 1.06 17.54
N LEU A 247 -0.28 1.30 16.26
CA LEU A 247 -0.77 0.46 15.16
C LEU A 247 -0.31 -1.01 15.29
N PHE A 248 0.91 -1.23 15.81
CA PHE A 248 1.45 -2.56 16.05
C PHE A 248 0.69 -3.29 17.17
N LEU A 249 0.46 -2.61 18.30
CA LEU A 249 -0.25 -3.15 19.47
C LEU A 249 -1.75 -3.35 19.20
N GLU A 250 -2.36 -2.56 18.31
CA GLU A 250 -3.75 -2.72 17.91
C GLU A 250 -3.94 -3.75 16.77
N GLY A 251 -2.86 -4.38 16.28
CA GLY A 251 -2.94 -5.34 15.18
C GLY A 251 -3.37 -4.71 13.85
N LYS A 252 -3.15 -3.41 13.68
CA LYS A 252 -3.49 -2.63 12.49
C LYS A 252 -2.35 -2.52 11.48
N ASN A 253 -1.18 -3.09 11.78
CA ASN A 253 -0.11 -3.28 10.81
C ASN A 253 -0.41 -4.45 9.86
N SER A 254 0.37 -4.56 8.78
CA SER A 254 0.16 -5.66 7.84
C SER A 254 0.46 -6.99 8.52
N TYR A 255 -0.32 -8.00 8.12
CA TYR A 255 -0.40 -9.34 8.69
C TYR A 255 -1.01 -9.39 10.10
N GLY A 256 -1.58 -8.27 10.56
CA GLY A 256 -2.40 -8.21 11.77
C GLY A 256 -1.60 -8.16 13.06
N PHE A 257 -2.20 -8.69 14.12
CA PHE A 257 -1.59 -8.74 15.44
C PHE A 257 -0.50 -9.81 15.52
N TRP A 258 0.65 -9.48 16.12
CA TRP A 258 1.83 -10.34 16.08
C TRP A 258 1.57 -11.74 16.67
N SER A 259 0.84 -11.86 17.78
CA SER A 259 0.55 -13.16 18.40
C SER A 259 -0.47 -13.97 17.59
N ASP A 260 -1.47 -13.33 17.00
CA ASP A 260 -2.44 -13.98 16.10
C ASP A 260 -1.75 -14.58 14.87
N HIS A 261 -0.60 -14.00 14.48
CA HIS A 261 0.25 -14.56 13.44
C HIS A 261 1.14 -15.69 13.93
N VAL A 262 1.90 -15.48 15.02
CA VAL A 262 2.94 -16.41 15.48
C VAL A 262 2.39 -17.65 16.19
N LEU A 263 1.32 -17.52 16.98
CA LEU A 263 0.79 -18.60 17.81
C LEU A 263 0.20 -19.77 16.99
N PRO A 264 -0.54 -19.55 15.88
CA PRO A 264 -0.93 -20.64 15.01
C PRO A 264 0.28 -21.43 14.50
N TRP A 265 1.31 -20.76 13.97
CA TRP A 265 2.55 -21.43 13.56
C TRP A 265 3.22 -22.19 14.70
N TRP A 266 3.26 -21.62 15.90
CA TRP A 266 3.79 -22.28 17.09
C TRP A 266 2.98 -23.54 17.45
N LYS A 267 1.65 -23.50 17.37
CA LYS A 267 0.78 -24.66 17.62
C LYS A 267 1.12 -25.83 16.70
N HIS A 268 1.48 -25.55 15.45
CA HIS A 268 1.79 -26.53 14.42
C HIS A 268 3.28 -26.92 14.34
N ARG A 269 4.14 -26.41 15.23
CA ARG A 269 5.60 -26.70 15.23
C ARG A 269 6.00 -28.16 15.40
N GLY A 270 5.06 -29.02 15.84
CA GLY A 270 5.29 -30.46 15.98
C GLY A 270 4.89 -31.25 14.74
N GLU A 271 4.33 -30.60 13.73
CA GLU A 271 4.00 -31.25 12.46
C GLU A 271 5.29 -31.52 11.66
N PRO A 272 5.40 -32.67 10.98
CA PRO A 272 6.65 -33.06 10.29
C PRO A 272 7.04 -32.13 9.15
N HIS A 273 6.10 -31.34 8.63
CA HIS A 273 6.30 -30.39 7.54
C HIS A 273 6.47 -28.94 8.03
N VAL A 274 6.57 -28.70 9.35
CA VAL A 274 6.75 -27.36 9.92
C VAL A 274 7.98 -27.32 10.82
N LEU A 275 8.99 -26.52 10.42
CA LEU A 275 10.14 -26.19 11.25
C LEU A 275 9.95 -24.79 11.85
N PHE A 276 9.95 -24.69 13.18
CA PHE A 276 9.83 -23.40 13.87
C PHE A 276 11.16 -22.96 14.45
N LEU A 277 11.68 -21.83 13.97
CA LEU A 277 12.94 -21.23 14.38
C LEU A 277 12.71 -19.92 15.15
N LYS A 278 13.71 -19.51 15.92
CA LYS A 278 13.76 -18.19 16.54
C LYS A 278 14.99 -17.44 16.06
N TYR A 279 14.81 -16.17 15.75
CA TYR A 279 15.90 -15.27 15.38
C TYR A 279 17.01 -15.23 16.44
N GLU A 280 16.63 -15.28 17.71
CA GLU A 280 17.55 -15.27 18.85
C GLU A 280 18.39 -16.55 18.89
N ASP A 281 17.81 -17.70 18.56
CA ASP A 281 18.51 -18.98 18.53
C ASP A 281 19.51 -19.02 17.35
N LEU A 282 19.12 -18.49 16.18
CA LEU A 282 20.01 -18.32 15.02
C LEU A 282 21.24 -17.44 15.35
N LYS A 283 21.06 -16.39 16.16
CA LYS A 283 22.16 -15.53 16.61
C LYS A 283 23.05 -16.20 17.66
N LYS A 284 22.47 -17.05 18.51
CA LYS A 284 23.18 -17.76 19.56
C LYS A 284 24.03 -18.91 19.01
N ASP A 285 23.46 -19.69 18.10
CA ASP A 285 24.13 -20.84 17.48
C ASP A 285 23.68 -20.99 16.03
N LEU A 286 24.40 -20.34 15.13
CA LEU A 286 24.09 -20.39 13.71
C LEU A 286 24.39 -21.76 13.10
N CYS A 287 25.48 -22.42 13.50
CA CYS A 287 25.85 -23.74 13.00
C CYS A 287 24.79 -24.79 13.35
N GLY A 288 24.34 -24.83 14.61
CA GLY A 288 23.29 -25.76 15.04
C GLY A 288 21.98 -25.54 14.30
N ASN A 289 21.60 -24.29 14.02
CA ASN A 289 20.40 -23.99 13.25
C ASN A 289 20.54 -24.32 11.75
N VAL A 290 21.72 -24.13 11.14
CA VAL A 290 21.99 -24.58 9.76
C VAL A 290 21.87 -26.09 9.66
N ARG A 291 22.42 -26.82 10.64
CA ARG A 291 22.28 -28.29 10.73
C ARG A 291 20.82 -28.70 10.81
N LEU A 292 20.07 -28.10 11.74
CA LEU A 292 18.64 -28.37 11.93
C LEU A 292 17.81 -28.12 10.66
N ILE A 293 18.08 -27.02 9.93
CA ILE A 293 17.42 -26.74 8.65
C ILE A 293 17.79 -27.80 7.62
N SER A 294 19.06 -28.19 7.52
CA SER A 294 19.53 -29.19 6.55
C SER A 294 18.90 -30.58 6.78
N GLU A 295 18.76 -30.99 8.04
CA GLU A 295 18.09 -32.23 8.43
C GLU A 295 16.59 -32.19 8.11
N PHE A 296 15.92 -31.08 8.44
CA PHE A 296 14.50 -30.87 8.11
C PHE A 296 14.24 -30.88 6.60
N LEU A 297 15.17 -30.36 5.80
CA LEU A 297 15.10 -30.39 4.34
C LEU A 297 15.46 -31.76 3.75
N GLU A 298 15.85 -32.74 4.58
CA GLU A 298 16.35 -34.07 4.15
C GLU A 298 17.58 -33.98 3.24
N LYS A 299 18.41 -32.94 3.46
CA LYS A 299 19.69 -32.74 2.78
C LYS A 299 20.78 -32.57 3.83
N PRO A 300 21.10 -33.63 4.61
CA PRO A 300 22.11 -33.53 5.66
C PRO A 300 23.46 -33.12 5.08
N LEU A 301 24.11 -32.16 5.74
CA LEU A 301 25.38 -31.59 5.30
C LEU A 301 26.53 -32.05 6.20
N SER A 302 27.74 -32.08 5.64
CA SER A 302 28.94 -32.26 6.45
C SER A 302 29.15 -31.10 7.42
N ASP A 303 29.82 -31.35 8.54
CA ASP A 303 30.16 -30.31 9.52
C ASP A 303 30.98 -29.17 8.92
N GLU A 304 31.81 -29.47 7.92
CA GLU A 304 32.56 -28.47 7.18
C GLU A 304 31.64 -27.55 6.37
N MET A 305 30.69 -28.13 5.62
CA MET A 305 29.73 -27.34 4.84
C MET A 305 28.80 -26.52 5.75
N ILE A 306 28.40 -27.07 6.90
CA ILE A 306 27.61 -26.35 7.91
C ILE A 306 28.37 -25.12 8.40
N ARG A 307 29.65 -25.27 8.79
CA ARG A 307 30.50 -24.15 9.22
C ARG A 307 30.67 -23.10 8.12
N LYS A 308 30.86 -23.56 6.87
CA LYS A 308 30.98 -22.68 5.70
C LYS A 308 29.72 -21.84 5.50
N ILE A 309 28.55 -22.47 5.41
CA ILE A 309 27.26 -21.78 5.23
C ILE A 309 26.99 -20.84 6.40
N ALA A 310 27.23 -21.28 7.64
CA ALA A 310 27.06 -20.44 8.83
C ALA A 310 27.96 -19.19 8.76
N HIS A 311 29.24 -19.33 8.39
CA HIS A 311 30.15 -18.20 8.22
C HIS A 311 29.65 -17.23 7.13
N GLN A 312 29.30 -17.74 5.95
CA GLN A 312 28.79 -16.96 4.81
C GLN A 312 27.47 -16.24 5.13
N CYS A 313 26.64 -16.84 5.99
CA CYS A 313 25.38 -16.28 6.44
C CYS A 313 25.52 -15.40 7.70
N THR A 314 26.72 -15.04 8.14
CA THR A 314 26.85 -14.03 9.20
C THR A 314 26.41 -12.65 8.69
N PHE A 315 26.01 -11.77 9.62
CA PHE A 315 25.58 -10.41 9.25
C PHE A 315 26.69 -9.63 8.51
N ALA A 316 27.94 -9.80 8.91
CA ALA A 316 29.08 -9.14 8.27
C ALA A 316 29.26 -9.61 6.82
N GLU A 317 29.22 -10.92 6.57
CA GLU A 317 29.37 -11.48 5.22
C GLU A 317 28.17 -11.14 4.32
N MET A 318 26.93 -11.33 4.79
CA MET A 318 25.74 -10.97 4.01
C MET A 318 25.70 -9.47 3.67
N LYS A 319 26.22 -8.60 4.54
CA LYS A 319 26.26 -7.16 4.28
C LYS A 319 27.18 -6.80 3.11
N LYS A 320 28.24 -7.56 2.86
CA LYS A 320 29.13 -7.37 1.69
C LYS A 320 28.37 -7.53 0.37
N ASN A 321 27.41 -8.45 0.31
CA ASN A 321 26.54 -8.67 -0.85
C ASN A 321 25.12 -8.11 -0.63
N SER A 322 25.00 -6.96 0.04
CA SER A 322 23.72 -6.39 0.46
C SER A 322 22.73 -6.20 -0.71
N ASN A 323 23.21 -5.80 -1.89
CA ASN A 323 22.41 -5.56 -3.10
C ASN A 323 21.60 -6.78 -3.56
N SER A 324 22.12 -8.00 -3.38
CA SER A 324 21.39 -9.23 -3.72
C SER A 324 20.18 -9.47 -2.80
N TYR A 325 20.18 -8.90 -1.59
CA TYR A 325 19.12 -9.11 -0.58
C TYR A 325 18.07 -7.99 -0.55
N VAL A 326 18.33 -6.87 -1.23
CA VAL A 326 17.38 -5.77 -1.31
C VAL A 326 16.23 -6.18 -2.23
N ILE A 327 15.00 -6.14 -1.71
CA ILE A 327 13.80 -6.35 -2.52
C ILE A 327 13.66 -5.22 -3.56
N SER A 328 13.18 -5.51 -4.76
CA SER A 328 13.07 -4.55 -5.89
C SER A 328 12.39 -3.24 -5.52
N ALA A 329 11.34 -3.31 -4.68
CA ALA A 329 10.61 -2.15 -4.13
C ALA A 329 11.45 -1.25 -3.19
N TYR A 330 12.66 -1.67 -2.84
CA TYR A 330 13.59 -1.06 -1.87
C TYR A 330 14.99 -0.83 -2.47
N ALA A 331 15.18 -1.16 -3.76
CA ALA A 331 16.46 -1.24 -4.47
C ALA A 331 17.27 0.07 -4.49
N THR A 332 16.63 1.21 -4.17
CA THR A 332 17.27 2.53 -4.21
C THR A 332 17.76 3.01 -2.83
N LYS A 333 17.75 2.18 -1.78
CA LYS A 333 18.18 2.59 -0.43
C LYS A 333 19.21 1.66 0.23
N PRO A 334 20.35 2.20 0.71
CA PRO A 334 21.51 1.41 1.13
C PRO A 334 21.40 0.64 2.47
N ASN A 335 20.22 0.44 3.07
CA ASN A 335 20.12 -0.06 4.46
C ASN A 335 19.02 -1.11 4.72
N PHE A 336 18.76 -2.04 3.79
CA PHE A 336 17.81 -3.14 4.02
C PHE A 336 18.27 -4.09 5.15
N LEU A 337 19.57 -4.42 5.17
CA LEU A 337 20.25 -5.12 6.27
C LEU A 337 20.73 -4.10 7.32
N ARG A 338 19.85 -3.75 8.28
CA ARG A 338 20.05 -2.62 9.20
C ARG A 338 21.15 -2.83 10.27
N LYS A 339 20.88 -3.66 11.29
CA LYS A 339 21.79 -3.87 12.44
C LYS A 339 22.10 -5.33 12.76
N GLY A 340 21.19 -6.27 12.48
CA GLY A 340 21.44 -7.70 12.75
C GLY A 340 21.60 -8.08 14.23
N GLN A 341 21.04 -7.29 15.15
CA GLN A 341 21.23 -7.42 16.61
C GLN A 341 19.93 -7.81 17.35
N ILE A 342 20.09 -8.30 18.59
CA ILE A 342 19.02 -8.58 19.56
C ILE A 342 19.04 -7.46 20.60
N GLY A 343 17.87 -6.98 21.02
CA GLY A 343 17.77 -5.99 22.09
C GLY A 343 17.91 -4.54 21.65
N ASP A 344 17.97 -4.27 20.34
CA ASP A 344 18.03 -2.91 19.80
C ASP A 344 16.75 -2.12 20.09
N TRP A 345 15.65 -2.82 20.42
CA TRP A 345 14.42 -2.19 20.89
C TRP A 345 14.64 -1.21 22.06
N LYS A 346 15.62 -1.47 22.93
CA LYS A 346 15.97 -0.57 24.05
C LYS A 346 16.38 0.84 23.61
N SER A 347 16.77 1.02 22.34
CA SER A 347 17.17 2.34 21.80
C SER A 347 16.00 3.27 21.48
N LEU A 348 14.80 2.74 21.27
CA LEU A 348 13.62 3.51 20.85
C LEU A 348 12.45 3.41 21.82
N PHE A 349 12.42 2.38 22.67
CA PHE A 349 11.36 2.21 23.65
C PHE A 349 11.59 3.10 24.87
N SER A 350 10.64 4.00 25.13
CA SER A 350 10.50 4.62 26.45
C SER A 350 9.98 3.58 27.46
N GLU A 351 10.16 3.87 28.75
CA GLU A 351 9.62 3.02 29.83
C GLU A 351 8.11 2.81 29.69
N GLU A 352 7.37 3.86 29.33
CA GLU A 352 5.92 3.82 29.14
C GLU A 352 5.52 2.93 27.95
N LEU A 353 6.18 3.07 26.79
CA LEU A 353 5.92 2.19 25.65
C LEU A 353 6.29 0.74 25.95
N ASN A 354 7.37 0.51 26.70
CA ASN A 354 7.74 -0.83 27.13
C ASN A 354 6.67 -1.42 28.06
N LYS A 355 6.14 -0.63 28.99
CA LYS A 355 5.05 -1.04 29.87
C LYS A 355 3.78 -1.36 29.10
N GLN A 356 3.40 -0.57 28.09
CA GLN A 356 2.25 -0.90 27.22
C GLN A 356 2.46 -2.20 26.45
N PHE A 357 3.68 -2.45 25.97
CA PHE A 357 4.05 -3.73 25.37
C PHE A 357 3.95 -4.87 26.39
N GLU A 358 4.44 -4.67 27.60
CA GLU A 358 4.30 -5.65 28.68
C GLU A 358 2.83 -5.91 28.96
N GLU A 359 2.00 -4.93 29.25
CA GLU A 359 0.58 -5.14 29.50
C GLU A 359 -0.10 -5.91 28.36
N THR A 360 0.15 -5.52 27.10
CA THR A 360 -0.43 -6.16 25.92
C THR A 360 0.02 -7.62 25.74
N PHE A 361 1.32 -7.92 25.92
CA PHE A 361 1.88 -9.26 25.67
C PHE A 361 2.05 -10.12 26.96
N PHE A 362 1.95 -9.55 28.15
CA PHE A 362 2.08 -10.20 29.47
C PHE A 362 0.74 -10.76 29.95
N HIS A 363 -0.39 -10.16 29.55
CA HIS A 363 -1.71 -10.81 29.70
C HIS A 363 -1.76 -12.16 28.98
N PHE A 364 -1.04 -12.30 27.85
CA PHE A 364 -0.86 -13.59 27.18
C PHE A 364 -0.01 -14.57 28.00
N SER A 365 1.11 -14.14 28.60
CA SER A 365 1.96 -15.03 29.40
C SER A 365 1.30 -15.47 30.70
N LEU A 366 0.52 -14.62 31.37
CA LEU A 366 -0.17 -14.98 32.60
C LEU A 366 -1.31 -15.96 32.33
N ILE A 367 -2.09 -15.77 31.25
CA ILE A 367 -3.13 -16.72 30.84
C ILE A 367 -2.49 -18.05 30.42
N PHE A 368 -1.45 -18.05 29.57
CA PHE A 368 -0.78 -19.29 29.16
C PHE A 368 -0.08 -20.01 30.31
N TRP A 369 0.51 -19.28 31.25
CA TRP A 369 1.21 -19.83 32.41
C TRP A 369 0.23 -20.39 33.44
N THR A 370 -0.85 -19.67 33.76
CA THR A 370 -1.91 -20.18 34.65
C THR A 370 -2.61 -21.39 34.03
N TRP A 371 -2.87 -21.39 32.72
CA TRP A 371 -3.52 -22.51 32.03
C TRP A 371 -2.61 -23.75 31.91
N ASN A 372 -1.33 -23.59 31.55
CA ASN A 372 -0.39 -24.72 31.48
C ASN A 372 -0.05 -25.30 32.85
N ASN A 373 0.06 -24.46 33.89
CA ASN A 373 0.30 -24.96 35.25
C ASN A 373 -0.95 -25.59 35.84
N ALA A 374 -2.15 -25.04 35.57
CA ALA A 374 -3.41 -25.69 35.94
C ALA A 374 -3.53 -27.07 35.29
N ILE A 375 -3.26 -27.21 33.98
CA ILE A 375 -3.32 -28.50 33.29
C ILE A 375 -2.27 -29.49 33.82
N ARG A 376 -1.01 -29.06 34.02
CA ARG A 376 0.04 -29.94 34.58
C ARG A 376 -0.30 -30.40 35.99
N TYR A 377 -0.84 -29.52 36.85
CA TYR A 377 -1.27 -29.88 38.20
C TYR A 377 -2.52 -30.76 38.21
N THR A 378 -3.48 -30.51 37.31
CA THR A 378 -4.68 -31.34 37.18
C THR A 378 -4.34 -32.74 36.66
N ILE A 379 -3.39 -32.88 35.72
CA ILE A 379 -2.92 -34.19 35.23
C ILE A 379 -2.14 -34.94 36.32
N CYS A 380 -1.25 -34.26 37.07
CA CYS A 380 -0.54 -34.88 38.20
C CYS A 380 -1.51 -35.31 39.31
N ASN A 381 -2.53 -34.51 39.63
CA ASN A 381 -3.51 -34.85 40.66
C ASN A 381 -4.54 -35.89 40.21
N ILE A 382 -4.93 -35.95 38.94
CA ILE A 382 -5.74 -37.05 38.40
C ILE A 382 -4.96 -38.37 38.52
N SER A 383 -3.66 -38.35 38.26
CA SER A 383 -2.78 -39.53 38.43
C SER A 383 -2.64 -39.95 39.91
N PHE A 384 -2.62 -38.98 40.83
CA PHE A 384 -2.57 -39.23 42.28
C PHE A 384 -3.94 -39.68 42.85
N LEU A 385 -5.04 -39.18 42.28
CA LEU A 385 -6.41 -39.55 42.62
C LEU A 385 -6.75 -40.95 42.11
N ASP A 386 -6.30 -41.35 40.92
CA ASP A 386 -6.50 -42.72 40.39
C ASP A 386 -5.83 -43.77 41.31
N CYS A 387 -4.72 -43.42 41.97
CA CYS A 387 -4.04 -44.28 42.93
C CYS A 387 -4.80 -44.41 44.28
N ARG A 388 -5.57 -43.40 44.71
CA ARG A 388 -6.41 -43.46 45.94
C ARG A 388 -7.83 -44.00 45.69
N PHE A 389 -8.40 -43.77 44.51
CA PHE A 389 -9.75 -44.22 44.17
C PHE A 389 -9.84 -45.74 43.99
N ARG A 390 -8.74 -46.43 43.66
CA ARG A 390 -8.68 -47.90 43.67
C ARG A 390 -8.87 -48.56 45.04
N LYS A 391 -8.95 -47.79 46.14
CA LYS A 391 -9.12 -48.33 47.50
C LYS A 391 -10.47 -48.04 48.18
N ASN A 392 -11.39 -47.28 47.57
CA ASN A 392 -12.69 -46.99 48.19
C ASN A 392 -13.81 -46.85 47.15
N GLU A 393 -14.63 -47.89 47.01
CA GLU A 393 -15.66 -48.01 45.96
C GLU A 393 -17.01 -47.31 46.25
N LYS A 394 -17.19 -46.58 47.36
CA LYS A 394 -18.50 -46.00 47.72
C LYS A 394 -18.50 -44.48 47.90
N LEU A 395 -18.16 -43.73 46.84
CA LEU A 395 -18.36 -42.28 46.80
C LEU A 395 -19.13 -41.86 45.54
N THR A 396 -20.21 -41.08 45.74
CA THR A 396 -21.05 -40.55 44.65
C THR A 396 -20.36 -39.39 43.91
N ASN A 397 -20.78 -39.13 42.66
CA ASN A 397 -20.12 -38.17 41.77
C ASN A 397 -20.09 -36.73 42.31
N SER A 398 -21.09 -36.29 43.09
CA SER A 398 -21.09 -34.95 43.68
C SER A 398 -20.05 -34.80 44.79
N THR A 399 -19.86 -35.85 45.60
CA THR A 399 -18.84 -35.87 46.66
C THR A 399 -17.43 -35.87 46.06
N LYS A 400 -17.21 -36.58 44.95
CA LYS A 400 -15.93 -36.59 44.22
C LYS A 400 -15.56 -35.21 43.63
N ILE A 401 -16.55 -34.47 43.13
CA ILE A 401 -16.36 -33.11 42.59
C ILE A 401 -16.08 -32.10 43.70
N SER A 402 -16.83 -32.17 44.81
CA SER A 402 -16.62 -31.27 45.96
C SER A 402 -15.25 -31.48 46.61
N PHE A 403 -14.81 -32.74 46.75
CA PHE A 403 -13.48 -33.07 47.30
C PHE A 403 -12.33 -32.58 46.40
N SER A 404 -12.52 -32.66 45.07
CA SER A 404 -11.53 -32.16 44.09
C SER A 404 -11.39 -30.64 44.12
N ILE A 405 -12.48 -29.90 44.37
CA ILE A 405 -12.48 -28.44 44.49
C ILE A 405 -11.86 -28.00 45.83
N SER A 406 -12.13 -28.72 46.92
CA SER A 406 -11.55 -28.43 48.24
C SER A 406 -10.03 -28.62 48.24
N ILE A 407 -9.52 -29.70 47.62
CA ILE A 407 -8.07 -29.94 47.46
C ILE A 407 -7.43 -28.88 46.55
N PHE A 408 -8.13 -28.44 45.50
CA PHE A 408 -7.65 -27.37 44.62
C PHE A 408 -7.51 -26.02 45.36
N LEU A 409 -8.44 -25.70 46.25
CA LEU A 409 -8.42 -24.49 47.07
C LEU A 409 -7.38 -24.55 48.20
N GLU A 410 -7.26 -25.68 48.90
CA GLU A 410 -6.21 -25.88 49.93
C GLU A 410 -4.80 -25.86 49.32
N SER A 411 -4.62 -26.40 48.12
CA SER A 411 -3.33 -26.36 47.40
C SER A 411 -2.98 -24.95 46.93
N LEU A 412 -3.96 -24.14 46.54
CA LEU A 412 -3.78 -22.73 46.23
C LEU A 412 -3.39 -21.91 47.47
N ILE A 413 -3.91 -22.25 48.65
CA ILE A 413 -3.54 -21.60 49.91
C ILE A 413 -2.13 -22.04 50.36
N SER A 414 -1.76 -23.31 50.16
CA SER A 414 -0.43 -23.85 50.49
C SER A 414 0.69 -23.34 49.57
N LEU A 415 0.40 -23.07 48.29
CA LEU A 415 1.35 -22.52 47.31
C LEU A 415 1.70 -21.03 47.57
N TYR A 416 1.04 -20.38 48.54
CA TYR A 416 1.35 -19.02 48.99
C TYR A 416 1.66 -18.99 50.50
N PRO A 417 2.90 -19.27 50.93
CA PRO A 417 3.33 -18.99 52.29
C PRO A 417 3.31 -17.47 52.51
N GLN A 418 2.49 -17.01 53.44
CA GLN A 418 2.37 -15.63 53.93
C GLN A 418 3.77 -15.12 54.34
N PRO A 419 4.35 -14.12 53.63
CA PRO A 419 4.15 -12.73 54.05
C PRO A 419 4.12 -11.67 52.91
N LYS A 420 4.06 -12.05 51.62
CA LYS A 420 4.08 -11.09 50.49
C LYS A 420 2.71 -10.77 49.86
N ILE A 421 1.59 -11.10 50.54
CA ILE A 421 0.23 -10.72 50.09
C ILE A 421 -0.13 -9.27 50.48
N ARG A 422 0.64 -8.60 51.34
CA ARG A 422 0.34 -7.21 51.75
C ARG A 422 0.52 -6.15 50.64
N ASN A 423 1.18 -6.47 49.52
CA ASN A 423 1.49 -5.49 48.46
C ASN A 423 0.90 -5.82 47.07
N LEU A 424 0.00 -6.81 46.96
CA LEU A 424 -0.78 -6.99 45.74
C LEU A 424 -1.80 -5.85 45.65
N LYS A 425 -1.53 -4.87 44.78
CA LYS A 425 -2.54 -3.88 44.40
C LYS A 425 -3.78 -4.62 43.85
N PHE A 426 -4.94 -4.10 44.21
CA PHE A 426 -6.30 -4.64 44.02
C PHE A 426 -6.68 -5.28 42.66
N PRO A 427 -6.08 -5.00 41.49
CA PRO A 427 -6.56 -5.57 40.22
C PRO A 427 -6.40 -7.09 40.08
N SER A 428 -5.36 -7.69 40.67
CA SER A 428 -5.03 -9.10 40.43
C SER A 428 -5.99 -10.07 41.12
N ALA A 429 -6.48 -9.71 42.32
CA ALA A 429 -7.49 -10.49 43.04
C ALA A 429 -8.86 -10.40 42.35
N VAL A 430 -9.18 -9.25 41.73
CA VAL A 430 -10.42 -9.03 41.00
C VAL A 430 -10.47 -9.86 39.72
N VAL A 431 -9.37 -9.99 38.98
CA VAL A 431 -9.31 -10.84 37.78
C VAL A 431 -9.48 -12.31 38.12
N LEU A 432 -8.84 -12.79 39.21
CA LEU A 432 -8.95 -14.18 39.65
C LEU A 432 -10.39 -14.51 40.10
N LEU A 433 -11.02 -13.64 40.90
CA LEU A 433 -12.41 -13.79 41.33
C LEU A 433 -13.41 -13.69 40.17
N SER A 434 -13.12 -12.84 39.18
CA SER A 434 -13.93 -12.72 37.96
C SER A 434 -13.86 -13.99 37.11
N PHE A 435 -12.70 -14.64 37.05
CA PHE A 435 -12.49 -15.87 36.30
C PHE A 435 -13.19 -17.07 36.97
N ILE A 436 -13.13 -17.15 38.31
CA ILE A 436 -13.82 -18.18 39.09
C ILE A 436 -15.34 -17.97 39.03
N GLY A 437 -15.80 -16.71 39.12
CA GLY A 437 -17.22 -16.35 38.99
C GLY A 437 -17.81 -16.62 37.60
N ALA A 438 -17.06 -16.31 36.52
CA ALA A 438 -17.50 -16.58 35.15
C ALA A 438 -17.65 -18.08 34.86
N ASN A 439 -16.74 -18.91 35.38
CA ASN A 439 -16.83 -20.36 35.23
C ASN A 439 -17.95 -20.97 36.07
N ALA A 440 -18.16 -20.52 37.31
CA ALA A 440 -19.25 -21.02 38.17
C ALA A 440 -20.66 -20.74 37.57
N VAL A 441 -20.82 -19.60 36.89
CA VAL A 441 -22.06 -19.20 36.21
C VAL A 441 -22.33 -20.05 34.96
N GLN A 442 -21.29 -20.46 34.22
CA GLN A 442 -21.43 -21.29 33.02
C GLN A 442 -21.87 -22.74 33.31
N PHE A 443 -21.61 -23.23 34.52
CA PHE A 443 -22.00 -24.57 34.98
C PHE A 443 -23.19 -24.59 35.97
N GLY A 444 -23.85 -23.44 36.20
CA GLY A 444 -25.04 -23.35 37.05
C GLY A 444 -24.80 -23.63 38.53
N VAL A 445 -23.58 -23.39 39.02
CA VAL A 445 -23.19 -23.71 40.41
C VAL A 445 -23.36 -22.47 41.30
N THR A 446 -24.18 -22.61 42.34
CA THR A 446 -24.28 -21.61 43.42
C THR A 446 -23.02 -21.67 44.28
N MET A 447 -22.23 -20.60 44.30
CA MET A 447 -21.02 -20.53 45.14
C MET A 447 -21.39 -20.05 46.54
N VAL A 448 -21.21 -20.92 47.55
CA VAL A 448 -21.41 -20.60 48.96
C VAL A 448 -20.04 -20.44 49.59
N MET A 449 -19.72 -19.23 50.04
CA MET A 449 -18.51 -18.97 50.82
C MET A 449 -18.89 -19.00 52.31
N LEU A 450 -18.23 -19.87 53.09
CA LEU A 450 -18.34 -19.89 54.54
C LEU A 450 -17.13 -19.14 55.13
N ASN A 451 -17.40 -18.22 56.05
CA ASN A 451 -16.36 -17.62 56.89
C ASN A 451 -16.20 -18.48 58.15
N ASP A 452 -14.98 -18.94 58.44
CA ASP A 452 -14.67 -19.92 59.49
C ASP A 452 -14.92 -19.43 60.93
N LYS A 453 -15.29 -18.16 61.15
CA LYS A 453 -15.58 -17.65 62.50
C LYS A 453 -17.07 -17.42 62.81
N ASP A 454 -17.91 -17.05 61.84
CA ASP A 454 -19.29 -16.58 62.14
C ASP A 454 -20.41 -17.25 61.31
N ARG A 455 -20.12 -18.34 60.56
CA ARG A 455 -21.13 -19.12 59.78
C ARG A 455 -22.12 -18.29 58.93
N THR A 456 -21.75 -17.08 58.51
CA THR A 456 -22.64 -16.24 57.71
C THR A 456 -22.57 -16.68 56.25
N ILE A 457 -23.72 -17.03 55.67
CA ILE A 457 -23.85 -17.54 54.30
C ILE A 457 -23.87 -16.35 53.33
N PHE A 458 -22.84 -16.21 52.49
CA PHE A 458 -22.82 -15.21 51.43
C PHE A 458 -23.40 -15.81 50.14
N ASN A 459 -24.34 -15.09 49.53
CA ASN A 459 -24.95 -15.50 48.26
C ASN A 459 -24.61 -14.49 47.17
N LEU A 460 -23.84 -14.91 46.17
CA LEU A 460 -23.45 -14.08 45.03
C LEU A 460 -24.39 -14.33 43.85
N LYS A 461 -25.06 -13.27 43.38
CA LYS A 461 -25.97 -13.33 42.24
C LYS A 461 -25.57 -12.34 41.16
N TYR A 462 -25.60 -12.80 39.91
CA TYR A 462 -25.35 -11.96 38.74
C TYR A 462 -26.63 -11.75 37.95
N ARG A 463 -27.04 -10.50 37.73
CA ARG A 463 -28.24 -10.17 36.95
C ARG A 463 -28.07 -8.82 36.23
N LYS A 464 -28.33 -8.79 34.92
CA LYS A 464 -28.32 -7.58 34.07
C LYS A 464 -27.05 -6.71 34.18
N GLY A 465 -25.87 -7.32 34.28
CA GLY A 465 -24.60 -6.57 34.32
C GLY A 465 -24.12 -6.16 35.73
N PHE A 466 -24.87 -6.51 36.78
CA PHE A 466 -24.52 -6.25 38.16
C PHE A 466 -24.11 -7.53 38.88
N LEU A 467 -23.02 -7.46 39.64
CA LEU A 467 -22.64 -8.48 40.62
C LEU A 467 -23.15 -8.02 41.99
N THR A 468 -24.05 -8.79 42.59
CA THR A 468 -24.71 -8.43 43.85
C THR A 468 -24.33 -9.42 44.95
N LEU A 469 -23.85 -8.90 46.07
CA LEU A 469 -23.61 -9.67 47.29
C LEU A 469 -24.87 -9.56 48.16
N VAL A 470 -25.45 -10.70 48.52
CA VAL A 470 -26.62 -10.74 49.40
C VAL A 470 -26.20 -11.21 50.78
N LEU A 471 -26.35 -10.31 51.76
CA LEU A 471 -26.10 -10.51 53.18
C LEU A 471 -27.44 -10.59 53.91
N GLY A 472 -27.99 -11.80 54.04
CA GLY A 472 -29.31 -12.00 54.67
C GLY A 472 -30.43 -11.22 53.97
N LYS A 473 -31.12 -10.31 54.68
CA LYS A 473 -32.23 -9.47 54.14
C LYS A 473 -31.77 -8.12 53.57
N ARG A 474 -30.48 -7.77 53.62
CA ARG A 474 -29.96 -6.53 53.03
C ARG A 474 -29.18 -6.82 51.73
N MET A 475 -29.52 -6.08 50.67
CA MET A 475 -28.78 -6.09 49.40
C MET A 475 -27.78 -4.93 49.40
N GLU A 476 -26.51 -5.24 49.15
CA GLU A 476 -25.50 -4.24 48.82
C GLU A 476 -24.99 -4.47 47.39
N ILE A 477 -25.05 -3.41 46.57
CA ILE A 477 -24.54 -3.41 45.20
C ILE A 477 -23.04 -3.10 45.28
N LEU A 478 -22.19 -4.08 44.95
CA LEU A 478 -20.75 -3.90 45.09
C LEU A 478 -20.11 -3.24 43.85
N TYR A 479 -20.51 -3.58 42.62
CA TYR A 479 -19.88 -2.99 41.41
C TYR A 479 -20.80 -2.94 40.18
N TYR A 480 -20.68 -1.85 39.41
CA TYR A 480 -21.25 -1.69 38.07
C TYR A 480 -20.16 -1.89 37.01
N PHE A 481 -20.30 -2.88 36.14
CA PHE A 481 -19.41 -3.04 34.99
C PHE A 481 -19.90 -2.17 33.83
N LYS A 482 -19.14 -1.11 33.51
CA LYS A 482 -19.31 -0.38 32.23
C LYS A 482 -18.89 -1.34 31.10
N PRO A 483 -19.65 -1.47 30.00
CA PRO A 483 -19.37 -2.48 28.99
C PRO A 483 -18.05 -2.16 28.28
N PHE A 484 -16.98 -2.86 28.66
CA PHE A 484 -15.86 -3.12 27.77
C PHE A 484 -16.36 -4.03 26.65
N ASP A 485 -15.91 -3.76 25.42
CA ASP A 485 -16.40 -4.39 24.19
C ASP A 485 -16.21 -5.91 24.25
N THR A 486 -17.27 -6.59 24.69
CA THR A 486 -17.31 -8.00 25.05
C THR A 486 -17.11 -8.89 23.82
N LYS A 487 -17.17 -8.30 22.62
CA LYS A 487 -16.94 -8.97 21.34
C LYS A 487 -15.50 -9.43 21.13
N ILE A 488 -14.51 -8.76 21.74
CA ILE A 488 -13.10 -9.12 21.59
C ILE A 488 -12.77 -10.39 22.38
N ILE A 489 -13.30 -10.50 23.61
CA ILE A 489 -13.07 -11.68 24.47
C ILE A 489 -13.90 -12.88 23.99
N ILE A 490 -15.17 -12.68 23.60
CA ILE A 490 -16.04 -13.78 23.15
C ILE A 490 -15.52 -14.39 21.83
N ARG A 491 -15.02 -13.58 20.87
CA ARG A 491 -14.43 -14.11 19.63
C ARG A 491 -13.15 -14.92 19.88
N GLN A 492 -12.36 -14.56 20.89
CA GLN A 492 -11.16 -15.31 21.23
C GLN A 492 -11.51 -16.60 21.97
N VAL A 493 -12.49 -16.60 22.89
CA VAL A 493 -12.91 -17.82 23.61
C VAL A 493 -13.58 -18.84 22.68
N ASP A 494 -14.44 -18.43 21.75
CA ASP A 494 -15.07 -19.33 20.76
C ASP A 494 -14.04 -19.93 19.77
N TYR A 495 -12.99 -19.16 19.43
CA TYR A 495 -11.89 -19.62 18.59
C TYR A 495 -10.97 -20.62 19.32
N PHE A 496 -10.82 -20.52 20.64
CA PHE A 496 -9.98 -21.41 21.45
C PHE A 496 -10.70 -22.69 21.92
N LEU A 497 -12.03 -22.69 22.07
CA LEU A 497 -12.78 -23.84 22.61
C LEU A 497 -13.26 -24.87 21.57
N GLY A 498 -13.22 -24.59 20.27
CA GLY A 498 -13.52 -25.60 19.23
C GLY A 498 -14.88 -26.31 19.39
N ILE A 499 -15.89 -25.63 19.96
CA ILE A 499 -17.20 -26.23 20.22
C ILE A 499 -17.94 -26.40 18.88
N ARG A 500 -17.81 -27.59 18.27
CA ARG A 500 -18.73 -28.06 17.25
C ARG A 500 -20.12 -28.18 17.89
N ARG A 501 -21.09 -27.41 17.41
CA ARG A 501 -22.50 -27.74 17.63
C ARG A 501 -22.78 -29.09 16.99
N PHE A 502 -22.93 -30.13 17.81
CA PHE A 502 -23.48 -31.42 17.39
C PHE A 502 -24.89 -31.20 16.81
N ARG A 503 -25.11 -31.64 15.57
CA ARG A 503 -26.45 -32.01 15.08
C ARG A 503 -26.55 -33.54 15.12
N PRO A 504 -27.70 -34.10 15.53
CA PRO A 504 -27.88 -35.54 15.62
C PRO A 504 -27.98 -36.19 14.24
N LEU A 505 -27.44 -37.40 14.16
CA LEU A 505 -27.54 -38.35 13.05
C LEU A 505 -29.00 -38.74 12.78
N SER A 506 -29.40 -38.81 11.51
CA SER A 506 -30.54 -39.62 11.06
C SER A 506 -30.17 -40.43 9.81
N SER A 507 -29.92 -41.72 10.04
CA SER A 507 -30.37 -42.90 9.29
C SER A 507 -30.60 -42.86 7.76
N SER A 508 -29.78 -43.66 7.06
CA SER A 508 -30.13 -44.60 5.94
C SER A 508 -30.17 -44.07 4.48
N PRO A 509 -30.04 -44.94 3.45
CA PRO A 509 -28.81 -45.62 3.03
C PRO A 509 -28.48 -45.47 1.52
N LEU A 510 -27.20 -45.76 1.20
CA LEU A 510 -26.61 -46.23 -0.06
C LEU A 510 -27.50 -46.38 -1.32
N ARG A 511 -27.07 -45.74 -2.42
CA ARG A 511 -27.10 -46.35 -3.77
C ARG A 511 -25.86 -45.94 -4.57
N VAL A 512 -24.99 -46.92 -4.77
CA VAL A 512 -23.91 -46.96 -5.75
C VAL A 512 -24.49 -47.41 -7.08
N ARG A 513 -24.17 -46.74 -8.20
CA ARG A 513 -23.91 -47.39 -9.50
C ARG A 513 -23.01 -46.53 -10.40
N PRO A 514 -22.22 -47.18 -11.29
CA PRO A 514 -20.99 -46.66 -11.87
C PRO A 514 -21.19 -46.11 -13.28
N TYR A 515 -20.33 -45.22 -13.77
CA TYR A 515 -20.11 -45.07 -15.20
C TYR A 515 -18.63 -44.85 -15.52
N LEU A 516 -18.23 -45.59 -16.55
CA LEU A 516 -16.89 -45.86 -17.02
C LEU A 516 -16.32 -44.70 -17.84
N ILE A 517 -15.01 -44.51 -17.70
CA ILE A 517 -14.15 -43.86 -18.71
C ILE A 517 -13.69 -44.96 -19.66
N PRO A 518 -13.56 -44.66 -20.97
CA PRO A 518 -12.35 -45.13 -21.64
C PRO A 518 -11.64 -44.03 -22.44
N CYS A 519 -10.31 -44.15 -22.41
CA CYS A 519 -9.32 -43.36 -23.14
C CYS A 519 -9.28 -43.68 -24.65
N SER A 520 -8.74 -42.71 -25.39
CA SER A 520 -8.40 -42.57 -26.83
C SER A 520 -7.43 -43.64 -27.42
N PRO A 521 -6.77 -43.51 -28.62
CA PRO A 521 -6.88 -42.67 -29.87
C PRO A 521 -6.65 -43.56 -31.16
N PRO A 522 -5.90 -43.20 -32.25
CA PRO A 522 -5.80 -42.04 -33.18
C PRO A 522 -6.04 -42.41 -34.68
N HIS A 523 -6.18 -41.45 -35.61
CA HIS A 523 -5.84 -41.67 -37.05
C HIS A 523 -5.40 -40.38 -37.78
N PHE A 524 -4.49 -40.57 -38.75
CA PHE A 524 -3.69 -39.59 -39.50
C PHE A 524 -4.14 -39.48 -40.98
N SER A 525 -3.61 -38.45 -41.67
CA SER A 525 -3.48 -38.22 -43.14
C SER A 525 -4.59 -37.38 -43.80
N SER A 526 -4.41 -36.62 -44.90
CA SER A 526 -3.29 -35.94 -45.58
C SER A 526 -3.89 -35.15 -46.78
N SER A 527 -3.12 -34.24 -47.40
CA SER A 527 -3.23 -33.68 -48.78
C SER A 527 -3.91 -32.31 -49.07
N THR A 528 -3.15 -31.47 -49.80
CA THR A 528 -3.35 -30.14 -50.46
C THR A 528 -3.47 -30.31 -52.01
N PRO A 529 -3.50 -29.30 -52.95
CA PRO A 529 -3.55 -27.79 -52.99
C PRO A 529 -4.52 -27.24 -54.14
N PRO A 530 -4.28 -26.13 -54.92
CA PRO A 530 -4.01 -24.69 -54.64
C PRO A 530 -4.97 -23.68 -55.36
N SER A 531 -4.97 -22.39 -54.94
CA SER A 531 -4.78 -21.18 -55.82
C SER A 531 -5.48 -19.89 -55.32
N ARG A 532 -4.70 -18.85 -55.05
CA ARG A 532 -4.71 -17.52 -55.73
C ARG A 532 -3.89 -16.51 -54.94
N VAL A 533 -2.79 -16.10 -55.57
CA VAL A 533 -1.87 -15.05 -55.16
C VAL A 533 -2.56 -13.69 -55.23
N ARG A 534 -2.43 -12.87 -54.17
CA ARG A 534 -2.59 -11.41 -54.18
C ARG A 534 -1.40 -10.78 -53.44
N PRO A 535 -0.98 -9.57 -53.81
CA PRO A 535 0.38 -9.09 -53.65
C PRO A 535 0.77 -8.89 -52.19
N ARG A 536 2.02 -9.24 -51.92
CA ARG A 536 2.74 -9.11 -50.65
C ARG A 536 2.80 -7.63 -50.26
N ILE A 537 1.90 -7.19 -49.38
CA ILE A 537 2.17 -6.04 -48.51
C ILE A 537 3.34 -6.49 -47.65
N GLU A 538 4.49 -5.85 -47.79
CA GLU A 538 5.62 -6.05 -46.90
C GLU A 538 5.12 -5.92 -45.46
N ARG A 539 5.10 -7.06 -44.75
CA ARG A 539 4.87 -7.06 -43.32
C ARG A 539 5.97 -6.21 -42.71
N TYR A 540 5.54 -5.07 -42.19
CA TYR A 540 6.27 -4.20 -41.29
C TYR A 540 7.11 -5.08 -40.34
N LYS A 541 8.42 -5.16 -40.59
CA LYS A 541 9.36 -5.59 -39.56
C LYS A 541 9.23 -4.55 -38.45
N PRO A 542 8.92 -4.92 -37.20
CA PRO A 542 9.14 -4.01 -36.10
C PRO A 542 10.63 -3.70 -36.14
N MET A 543 11.00 -2.46 -36.46
CA MET A 543 12.34 -1.98 -36.17
C MET A 543 12.57 -2.26 -34.69
N MET A 544 13.57 -3.10 -34.42
CA MET A 544 13.94 -3.50 -33.08
C MET A 544 14.14 -2.25 -32.22
N SER A 545 13.66 -2.33 -30.98
CA SER A 545 13.74 -1.27 -29.99
C SER A 545 15.19 -0.77 -29.83
N GLU A 546 15.50 0.40 -30.36
CA GLU A 546 16.66 1.16 -29.90
C GLU A 546 16.39 1.54 -28.44
N ARG A 547 17.12 0.91 -27.52
CA ARG A 547 17.07 1.24 -26.09
C ARG A 547 17.63 2.64 -25.92
N PHE A 548 16.81 3.61 -25.53
CA PHE A 548 17.33 4.93 -25.14
C PHE A 548 18.36 4.77 -24.01
N THR A 549 19.53 5.38 -24.17
CA THR A 549 20.57 5.42 -23.12
C THR A 549 20.06 6.28 -21.96
N VAL A 550 19.88 5.64 -20.80
CA VAL A 550 19.51 6.36 -19.58
C VAL A 550 20.74 7.01 -18.98
N ILE A 551 20.68 8.34 -18.81
CA ILE A 551 21.72 9.16 -18.19
C ILE A 551 21.31 9.43 -16.75
N GLN A 552 22.24 9.21 -15.81
CA GLN A 552 22.06 9.58 -14.42
C GLN A 552 23.40 10.05 -13.85
N GLU A 553 23.45 11.32 -13.46
CA GLU A 553 24.65 11.94 -12.89
C GLU A 553 24.82 11.50 -11.43
N ASN A 554 26.05 11.25 -10.98
CA ASN A 554 26.32 10.82 -9.61
C ASN A 554 27.55 11.57 -9.05
N GLU A 555 27.54 11.83 -7.75
CA GLU A 555 28.67 12.39 -7.00
C GLU A 555 28.69 11.80 -5.59
N GLY A 556 29.64 10.89 -5.34
CA GLY A 556 29.67 10.11 -4.09
C GLY A 556 28.39 9.27 -3.92
N GLU A 557 27.66 9.52 -2.84
CA GLU A 557 26.38 8.85 -2.55
C GLU A 557 25.16 9.55 -3.20
N PHE A 558 25.36 10.72 -3.80
CA PHE A 558 24.30 11.50 -4.43
C PHE A 558 24.11 11.12 -5.90
N PHE A 559 22.86 11.01 -6.32
CA PHE A 559 22.45 10.71 -7.67
C PHE A 559 21.38 11.72 -8.15
N GLY A 560 21.54 12.16 -9.39
CA GLY A 560 20.66 13.05 -10.14
C GLY A 560 19.41 12.32 -10.66
N PRO A 561 18.39 13.04 -11.15
CA PRO A 561 17.24 12.42 -11.81
C PRO A 561 17.67 11.57 -13.01
N ARG A 562 16.94 10.48 -13.28
CA ARG A 562 17.14 9.67 -14.50
C ARG A 562 16.64 10.40 -15.73
N GLN A 563 17.45 10.44 -16.78
CA GLN A 563 17.18 11.21 -17.99
C GLN A 563 17.42 10.38 -19.26
N VAL A 564 16.86 10.82 -20.37
CA VAL A 564 17.22 10.41 -21.74
C VAL A 564 17.43 11.64 -22.61
N LEU A 565 18.19 11.47 -23.69
CA LEU A 565 18.28 12.48 -24.74
C LEU A 565 17.20 12.21 -25.78
N ILE A 566 16.40 13.23 -26.06
CA ILE A 566 15.44 13.24 -27.17
C ILE A 566 15.78 14.48 -28.00
N ARG A 567 16.23 14.28 -29.24
CA ARG A 567 16.73 15.36 -30.12
C ARG A 567 17.77 16.27 -29.44
N GLY A 568 18.70 15.67 -28.69
CA GLY A 568 19.74 16.40 -27.94
C GLY A 568 19.27 17.06 -26.64
N VAL A 569 17.99 16.98 -26.27
CA VAL A 569 17.44 17.57 -25.06
C VAL A 569 17.32 16.52 -23.95
N ARG A 570 17.84 16.82 -22.76
CA ARG A 570 17.72 15.96 -21.58
C ARG A 570 16.29 15.97 -21.04
N LEU A 571 15.61 14.84 -21.03
CA LEU A 571 14.25 14.71 -20.48
C LEU A 571 14.22 13.68 -19.35
N THR A 572 13.64 14.03 -18.20
CA THR A 572 13.56 13.14 -17.04
C THR A 572 12.50 12.05 -17.23
N ILE A 573 12.86 10.83 -16.85
CA ILE A 573 11.98 9.64 -16.91
C ILE A 573 11.47 9.33 -15.51
N ASN A 574 10.16 9.51 -15.30
CA ASN A 574 9.50 9.18 -14.03
C ASN A 574 8.73 7.85 -14.07
N ALA A 575 8.55 7.24 -15.26
CA ALA A 575 7.85 5.97 -15.51
C ALA A 575 8.20 5.42 -16.91
N PRO A 576 8.03 4.11 -17.20
CA PRO A 576 8.39 3.49 -18.49
C PRO A 576 7.59 3.98 -19.72
N SER A 577 6.64 4.90 -19.55
CA SER A 577 5.82 5.47 -20.63
C SER A 577 6.43 6.73 -21.26
N THR A 578 7.36 7.42 -20.60
CA THR A 578 8.08 8.52 -21.25
C THR A 578 9.12 7.92 -22.18
N GLY A 579 8.83 7.90 -23.48
CA GLY A 579 9.90 7.87 -24.46
C GLY A 579 9.87 6.79 -25.53
N LYS A 580 9.00 5.76 -25.51
CA LYS A 580 9.10 4.77 -26.61
C LYS A 580 8.87 5.38 -28.00
N ASP A 581 8.10 6.47 -28.10
CA ASP A 581 7.80 7.11 -29.38
C ASP A 581 7.81 8.64 -29.38
N LEU A 582 8.21 9.34 -28.30
CA LEU A 582 8.09 10.81 -28.25
C LEU A 582 8.89 11.50 -29.36
N GLU A 583 10.11 11.03 -29.64
CA GLU A 583 10.93 11.55 -30.74
C GLU A 583 10.25 11.37 -32.11
N ARG A 584 9.72 10.17 -32.37
CA ARG A 584 8.98 9.85 -33.59
C ARG A 584 7.69 10.65 -33.69
N ASP A 585 7.00 10.85 -32.58
CA ASP A 585 5.74 11.57 -32.56
C ASP A 585 5.98 13.07 -32.77
N LEU A 586 7.02 13.66 -32.15
CA LEU A 586 7.41 15.05 -32.40
C LEU A 586 7.84 15.29 -33.85
N SER A 587 8.42 14.31 -34.55
CA SER A 587 8.85 14.48 -35.95
C SER A 587 7.72 14.60 -36.95
N ARG A 588 6.56 14.04 -36.62
CA ARG A 588 5.36 14.01 -37.48
C ARG A 588 4.19 14.83 -36.92
N PHE A 589 4.37 15.49 -35.77
CA PHE A 589 3.32 16.26 -35.14
C PHE A 589 3.05 17.55 -35.91
N GLU A 590 1.85 17.67 -36.46
CA GLU A 590 1.39 18.88 -37.14
C GLU A 590 0.66 19.80 -36.16
N THR A 591 1.13 21.04 -36.09
CA THR A 591 0.52 22.12 -35.33
C THR A 591 -0.68 22.68 -36.09
N ARG A 592 -1.67 23.20 -35.37
CA ARG A 592 -2.78 23.97 -35.95
C ARG A 592 -2.51 25.47 -35.75
N SER A 593 -2.98 26.29 -36.68
CA SER A 593 -2.80 27.75 -36.61
C SER A 593 -3.48 28.37 -35.38
N ASP A 594 -4.50 27.71 -34.82
CA ASP A 594 -5.24 28.14 -33.63
C ASP A 594 -4.81 27.46 -32.33
N ASP A 595 -3.69 26.72 -32.34
CA ASP A 595 -3.08 26.23 -31.11
C ASP A 595 -2.41 27.38 -30.35
N VAL A 596 -2.44 27.27 -29.02
CA VAL A 596 -1.74 28.19 -28.12
C VAL A 596 -0.80 27.41 -27.23
N TYR A 597 0.49 27.69 -27.36
CA TYR A 597 1.55 27.09 -26.56
C TYR A 597 1.96 28.01 -25.43
N VAL A 598 1.92 27.51 -24.19
CA VAL A 598 2.57 28.15 -23.04
C VAL A 598 3.87 27.39 -22.76
N VAL A 599 4.99 28.04 -23.06
CA VAL A 599 6.33 27.45 -23.04
C VAL A 599 7.19 28.13 -21.99
N SER A 600 8.02 27.36 -21.30
CA SER A 600 9.04 27.95 -20.42
C SER A 600 10.13 26.94 -20.10
N PHE A 601 11.32 27.40 -19.70
CA PHE A 601 12.17 26.54 -18.87
C PHE A 601 11.39 26.15 -17.59
N PRO A 602 11.55 24.93 -17.02
CA PRO A 602 10.81 24.56 -15.82
C PRO A 602 10.95 25.58 -14.70
N LYS A 603 9.83 25.87 -14.02
CA LYS A 603 9.74 26.75 -12.85
C LYS A 603 9.88 28.26 -13.11
N SER A 604 9.74 28.67 -14.36
CA SER A 604 9.72 30.10 -14.75
C SER A 604 8.35 30.77 -14.73
N GLY A 605 7.29 30.10 -14.23
CA GLY A 605 5.94 30.70 -14.16
C GLY A 605 4.90 30.11 -15.11
N THR A 606 5.17 28.95 -15.73
CA THR A 606 4.27 28.29 -16.70
C THR A 606 2.82 28.20 -16.20
N THR A 607 2.60 27.72 -14.98
CA THR A 607 1.25 27.53 -14.41
C THR A 607 0.52 28.86 -14.20
N TRP A 608 1.25 29.94 -13.96
CA TRP A 608 0.66 31.26 -13.80
C TRP A 608 0.12 31.79 -15.13
N VAL A 609 0.92 31.69 -16.19
CA VAL A 609 0.50 32.09 -17.53
C VAL A 609 -0.54 31.14 -18.12
N GLN A 610 -0.46 29.84 -17.81
CA GLN A 610 -1.52 28.88 -18.17
C GLN A 610 -2.89 29.30 -17.60
N GLU A 611 -2.91 29.78 -16.34
CA GLU A 611 -4.15 30.26 -15.72
C GLU A 611 -4.66 31.52 -16.42
N ILE A 612 -3.80 32.53 -16.64
CA ILE A 612 -4.15 33.77 -17.34
C ILE A 612 -4.75 33.46 -18.72
N VAL A 613 -4.05 32.67 -19.53
CA VAL A 613 -4.50 32.30 -20.88
C VAL A 613 -5.83 31.53 -20.80
N TRP A 614 -5.98 30.58 -19.87
CA TRP A 614 -7.23 29.85 -19.73
C TRP A 614 -8.40 30.78 -19.39
N GLN A 615 -8.19 31.74 -18.48
CA GLN A 615 -9.21 32.72 -18.13
C GLN A 615 -9.58 33.65 -19.30
N ILE A 616 -8.61 34.05 -20.14
CA ILE A 616 -8.87 34.83 -21.37
C ILE A 616 -9.78 34.05 -22.33
N PHE A 617 -9.55 32.74 -22.48
CA PHE A 617 -10.40 31.89 -23.33
C PHE A 617 -11.79 31.58 -22.72
N ASN A 618 -11.98 31.85 -21.43
CA ASN A 618 -13.18 31.47 -20.67
C ASN A 618 -13.79 32.65 -19.91
N ASP A 619 -13.65 33.88 -20.42
CA ASP A 619 -14.31 35.10 -19.91
C ASP A 619 -14.07 35.38 -18.40
N GLY A 620 -12.85 35.13 -17.93
CA GLY A 620 -12.47 35.34 -16.53
C GLY A 620 -13.18 34.41 -15.54
N LYS A 621 -13.57 33.21 -15.99
CA LYS A 621 -14.05 32.13 -15.09
C LYS A 621 -12.88 31.57 -14.29
N ILE A 622 -13.18 30.93 -13.16
CA ILE A 622 -12.21 30.14 -12.38
C ILE A 622 -12.63 28.67 -12.50
N SER A 623 -11.69 27.78 -12.80
CA SER A 623 -11.95 26.34 -12.90
C SER A 623 -11.54 25.61 -11.63
N GLU A 624 -12.39 24.70 -11.16
CA GLU A 624 -12.03 23.69 -10.16
C GLU A 624 -11.30 22.48 -10.78
N GLU A 625 -11.36 22.32 -12.11
CA GLU A 625 -10.64 21.26 -12.79
C GLU A 625 -9.11 21.47 -12.74
N SER A 626 -8.39 20.34 -12.69
CA SER A 626 -6.93 20.34 -12.74
C SER A 626 -6.42 21.06 -13.99
N VAL A 627 -5.34 21.83 -13.85
CA VAL A 627 -4.62 22.44 -14.98
C VAL A 627 -4.19 21.39 -16.01
N GLN A 628 -4.05 20.11 -15.63
CA GLN A 628 -3.76 19.02 -16.56
C GLN A 628 -4.95 18.53 -17.39
N SER A 629 -6.21 18.79 -16.98
CA SER A 629 -7.36 18.55 -17.87
C SER A 629 -7.48 19.68 -18.90
N ARG A 630 -7.22 20.91 -18.43
CA ARG A 630 -7.31 22.16 -19.19
C ARG A 630 -6.21 22.33 -20.24
N TYR A 631 -5.00 21.85 -19.95
CA TYR A 631 -3.86 21.88 -20.86
C TYR A 631 -3.36 20.50 -21.22
N LEU A 632 -3.00 20.33 -22.48
CA LEU A 632 -2.20 19.20 -22.95
C LEU A 632 -0.74 19.43 -22.57
N ASN A 633 -0.05 18.44 -22.02
CA ASN A 633 1.39 18.53 -21.77
C ASN A 633 2.13 17.83 -22.90
N LEU A 634 2.76 18.58 -23.80
CA LEU A 634 3.30 18.04 -25.05
C LEU A 634 4.26 16.86 -24.82
N GLU A 635 5.10 16.93 -23.79
CA GLU A 635 6.11 15.90 -23.50
C GLU A 635 5.55 14.64 -22.84
N LYS A 636 4.33 14.71 -22.29
CA LYS A 636 3.70 13.61 -21.53
C LYS A 636 2.39 13.12 -22.14
N SER A 637 1.77 13.90 -23.00
CA SER A 637 0.54 13.57 -23.69
C SER A 637 0.84 12.66 -24.88
N GLN A 638 -0.07 11.73 -25.14
CA GLN A 638 -0.07 10.94 -26.35
C GLN A 638 -0.41 11.84 -27.54
N LEU A 639 0.48 11.96 -28.52
CA LEU A 639 0.26 12.87 -29.63
C LEU A 639 -0.74 12.32 -30.66
N PHE A 640 -0.75 10.99 -30.89
CA PHE A 640 -1.57 10.29 -31.89
C PHE A 640 -2.38 9.15 -31.30
N ASP A 641 -3.56 8.88 -31.86
CA ASP A 641 -4.35 7.69 -31.52
C ASP A 641 -3.60 6.41 -31.93
N ARG A 642 -3.72 5.34 -31.13
CA ARG A 642 -3.05 4.06 -31.40
C ARG A 642 -4.04 2.89 -31.23
N PRO A 643 -3.93 1.83 -32.06
CA PRO A 643 -4.79 0.65 -31.94
C PRO A 643 -4.61 -0.03 -30.57
N GLY A 644 -5.71 -0.29 -29.87
CA GLY A 644 -5.72 -0.97 -28.57
C GLY A 644 -5.86 -0.06 -27.34
N ASP A 645 -5.83 1.26 -27.50
CA ASP A 645 -5.95 2.22 -26.39
C ASP A 645 -7.40 2.49 -25.94
N GLU A 646 -8.40 1.84 -26.55
CA GLU A 646 -9.83 2.04 -26.30
C GLU A 646 -10.28 1.77 -24.84
N SER A 647 -9.50 1.01 -24.07
CA SER A 647 -9.81 0.67 -22.67
C SER A 647 -9.50 1.77 -21.65
N ASP A 648 -8.75 2.82 -22.02
CA ASP A 648 -8.29 3.87 -21.11
C ASP A 648 -8.87 5.25 -21.51
N ARG A 649 -10.08 5.57 -21.02
CA ARG A 649 -10.83 6.80 -21.34
C ARG A 649 -10.09 8.11 -21.01
N GLN A 650 -8.93 8.06 -20.35
CA GLN A 650 -8.08 9.24 -20.07
C GLN A 650 -6.98 9.50 -21.11
N LYS A 651 -6.75 8.60 -22.09
CA LYS A 651 -5.74 8.75 -23.14
C LYS A 651 -6.34 9.20 -24.48
N VAL A 652 -6.96 10.38 -24.48
CA VAL A 652 -7.36 11.04 -25.73
C VAL A 652 -6.12 11.69 -26.34
N SER A 653 -5.80 11.37 -27.60
CA SER A 653 -4.63 11.95 -28.28
C SER A 653 -4.74 13.47 -28.46
N VAL A 654 -3.60 14.15 -28.54
CA VAL A 654 -3.55 15.59 -28.84
C VAL A 654 -4.17 15.90 -30.20
N THR A 655 -4.04 15.00 -31.17
CA THR A 655 -4.64 15.14 -32.51
C THR A 655 -6.16 15.03 -32.51
N SER A 656 -6.78 14.27 -31.60
CA SER A 656 -8.23 14.10 -31.56
C SER A 656 -8.97 15.15 -30.74
N ARG A 657 -8.26 16.04 -30.02
CA ARG A 657 -8.87 17.18 -29.34
C ARG A 657 -9.38 18.26 -30.30
N PRO A 658 -10.55 18.88 -30.01
CA PRO A 658 -11.06 20.02 -30.77
C PRO A 658 -10.17 21.24 -30.57
N SER A 659 -10.17 22.13 -31.57
CA SER A 659 -9.53 23.45 -31.46
C SER A 659 -10.42 24.45 -30.69
N PRO A 660 -9.82 25.50 -30.09
CA PRO A 660 -8.38 25.76 -29.98
C PRO A 660 -7.72 24.86 -28.91
N ARG A 661 -6.52 24.34 -29.18
CA ARG A 661 -5.79 23.50 -28.22
C ARG A 661 -4.88 24.36 -27.35
N LEU A 662 -5.06 24.27 -26.04
CA LEU A 662 -4.15 24.86 -25.06
C LEU A 662 -3.06 23.83 -24.70
N ILE A 663 -1.82 24.13 -25.06
CA ILE A 663 -0.69 23.20 -24.95
C ILE A 663 0.38 23.82 -24.05
N LYS A 664 0.87 23.04 -23.09
CA LYS A 664 2.03 23.35 -22.28
C LYS A 664 3.24 22.59 -22.81
N SER A 665 4.38 23.28 -22.89
CA SER A 665 5.66 22.65 -23.17
C SER A 665 6.81 23.27 -22.36
N HIS A 666 7.88 22.51 -22.21
CA HIS A 666 9.17 22.93 -21.71
C HIS A 666 10.27 22.67 -22.76
N LEU A 667 9.94 22.41 -24.02
CA LEU A 667 10.93 22.18 -25.08
C LEU A 667 11.63 23.49 -25.50
N PRO A 668 12.92 23.45 -25.84
CA PRO A 668 13.63 24.59 -26.41
C PRO A 668 13.14 24.89 -27.83
N TYR A 669 13.39 26.12 -28.30
CA TYR A 669 12.89 26.64 -29.59
C TYR A 669 13.22 25.72 -30.78
N HIS A 670 14.42 25.13 -30.81
CA HIS A 670 14.86 24.28 -31.92
C HIS A 670 14.23 22.86 -31.94
N VAL A 671 13.50 22.46 -30.88
CA VAL A 671 12.87 21.13 -30.77
C VAL A 671 11.35 21.19 -30.74
N ILE A 672 10.77 22.31 -30.29
CA ILE A 672 9.31 22.46 -30.23
C ILE A 672 8.69 22.36 -31.64
N PRO A 673 7.57 21.64 -31.83
CA PRO A 673 6.92 21.56 -33.13
C PRO A 673 6.43 22.93 -33.58
N MET A 674 6.78 23.30 -34.82
CA MET A 674 6.30 24.49 -35.51
C MET A 674 5.98 24.15 -36.95
N SER A 675 4.94 24.77 -37.50
CA SER A 675 4.65 24.70 -38.94
C SER A 675 5.83 25.27 -39.75
N LYS A 676 6.16 24.58 -40.85
CA LYS A 676 7.13 25.05 -41.86
C LYS A 676 6.63 26.30 -42.58
N GLU A 677 5.31 26.38 -42.80
CA GLU A 677 4.67 27.57 -43.34
C GLU A 677 4.41 28.57 -42.21
N GLU A 678 5.03 29.74 -42.27
CA GLU A 678 4.96 30.76 -41.23
C GLU A 678 3.52 31.21 -40.93
N VAL A 679 2.71 31.38 -41.99
CA VAL A 679 1.28 31.72 -41.89
C VAL A 679 0.42 30.68 -41.17
N LYS A 680 0.91 29.45 -41.02
CA LYS A 680 0.24 28.36 -40.29
C LYS A 680 0.83 28.11 -38.90
N ARG A 681 1.83 28.90 -38.47
CA ARG A 681 2.42 28.74 -37.14
C ARG A 681 1.41 29.10 -36.07
N SER A 682 1.43 28.31 -35.00
CA SER A 682 0.65 28.53 -33.78
C SER A 682 1.19 29.72 -32.99
N LYS A 683 0.46 30.16 -31.97
CA LYS A 683 0.94 31.20 -31.04
C LYS A 683 1.75 30.58 -29.90
N TYR A 684 2.93 31.11 -29.62
CA TYR A 684 3.83 30.64 -28.55
C TYR A 684 4.07 31.75 -27.53
N ILE A 685 3.60 31.55 -26.30
CA ILE A 685 3.86 32.44 -25.17
C ILE A 685 4.99 31.81 -24.35
N TYR A 686 6.18 32.40 -24.45
CA TYR A 686 7.35 31.98 -23.69
C TYR A 686 7.49 32.78 -22.39
N VAL A 687 7.73 32.09 -21.27
CA VAL A 687 7.93 32.75 -19.97
C VAL A 687 9.34 32.47 -19.44
N ALA A 688 10.14 33.52 -19.31
CA ALA A 688 11.45 33.49 -18.68
C ALA A 688 11.38 33.96 -17.23
N ARG A 689 12.38 33.57 -16.44
CA ARG A 689 12.54 33.97 -15.04
C ARG A 689 14.02 33.98 -14.71
N ASN A 690 14.44 34.85 -13.79
CA ASN A 690 15.83 34.89 -13.34
C ASN A 690 16.36 33.49 -12.95
N PRO A 691 17.57 33.11 -13.40
CA PRO A 691 18.06 31.73 -13.29
C PRO A 691 18.30 31.28 -11.84
N LYS A 692 18.61 32.22 -10.93
CA LYS A 692 18.85 31.92 -9.51
C LYS A 692 17.57 31.43 -8.82
N ASP A 693 16.46 32.15 -8.95
CA ASP A 693 15.18 31.70 -8.42
C ASP A 693 14.64 30.44 -9.13
N VAL A 694 14.92 30.29 -10.42
CA VAL A 694 14.59 29.08 -11.17
C VAL A 694 15.29 27.88 -10.54
N ALA A 695 16.60 27.94 -10.28
CA ALA A 695 17.36 26.87 -9.66
C ALA A 695 16.77 26.46 -8.29
N VAL A 696 16.49 27.43 -7.41
CA VAL A 696 15.86 27.17 -6.10
C VAL A 696 14.49 26.52 -6.25
N SER A 697 13.64 27.10 -7.12
CA SER A 697 12.31 26.57 -7.33
C SER A 697 12.33 25.18 -7.95
N TYR A 698 13.34 24.86 -8.77
CA TYR A 698 13.50 23.57 -9.41
C TYR A 698 14.00 22.53 -8.41
N TYR A 699 14.96 22.86 -7.56
CA TYR A 699 15.40 21.97 -6.48
C TYR A 699 14.22 21.52 -5.60
N HIS A 700 13.43 22.47 -5.09
CA HIS A 700 12.26 22.12 -4.28
C HIS A 700 11.19 21.36 -5.07
N PHE A 701 11.05 21.63 -6.37
CA PHE A 701 10.14 20.89 -7.23
C PHE A 701 10.58 19.43 -7.40
N VAL A 702 11.87 19.18 -7.64
CA VAL A 702 12.44 17.84 -7.71
C VAL A 702 12.24 17.10 -6.38
N LEU A 703 12.57 17.74 -5.25
CA LEU A 703 12.35 17.17 -3.92
C LEU A 703 10.86 16.86 -3.64
N SER A 704 9.94 17.65 -4.19
CA SER A 704 8.50 17.45 -3.98
C SER A 704 7.97 16.14 -4.58
N PHE A 705 8.69 15.53 -5.52
CA PHE A 705 8.37 14.20 -6.05
C PHE A 705 8.89 13.05 -5.16
N GLY A 706 9.65 13.36 -4.10
CA GLY A 706 10.27 12.35 -3.24
C GLY A 706 11.08 11.35 -4.07
N PRO A 707 11.01 10.03 -3.78
CA PRO A 707 11.72 9.01 -4.53
C PRO A 707 11.37 8.93 -6.02
N GLY A 708 10.19 9.43 -6.42
CA GLY A 708 9.77 9.47 -7.82
C GLY A 708 10.59 10.43 -8.69
N SER A 709 11.38 11.33 -8.08
CA SER A 709 12.36 12.15 -8.79
C SER A 709 13.62 11.40 -9.21
N TYR A 710 13.90 10.25 -8.58
CA TYR A 710 15.21 9.60 -8.64
C TYR A 710 16.35 10.57 -8.29
N PHE A 711 16.13 11.51 -7.36
CA PHE A 711 17.14 12.44 -6.87
C PHE A 711 17.25 12.31 -5.33
N ASN A 712 18.47 12.23 -4.80
CA ASN A 712 18.75 12.18 -3.35
C ASN A 712 19.81 13.18 -2.89
N GLY A 713 20.24 14.09 -3.77
CA GLY A 713 21.32 15.03 -3.50
C GLY A 713 20.97 16.22 -2.62
N THR A 714 22.00 16.94 -2.17
CA THR A 714 21.86 18.23 -1.48
C THR A 714 21.58 19.37 -2.46
N TRP A 715 21.38 20.57 -1.92
CA TRP A 715 21.25 21.79 -2.70
C TRP A 715 22.51 22.05 -3.54
N GLU A 716 23.70 21.86 -2.97
CA GLU A 716 24.99 22.11 -3.64
C GLU A 716 25.16 21.19 -4.84
N PHE A 717 24.85 19.89 -4.69
CA PHE A 717 24.87 18.95 -5.81
C PHE A 717 23.85 19.34 -6.89
N PHE A 718 22.63 19.72 -6.49
CA PHE A 718 21.63 20.17 -7.46
C PHE A 718 22.06 21.44 -8.21
N ALA A 719 22.63 22.41 -7.49
CA ALA A 719 23.12 23.66 -8.05
C ALA A 719 24.25 23.43 -9.05
N LYS A 720 25.17 22.51 -8.75
CA LYS A 720 26.19 22.03 -9.69
C LYS A 720 25.59 21.42 -10.95
N LEU A 721 24.62 20.52 -10.82
CA LEU A 721 23.90 19.95 -11.97
C LEU A 721 23.20 21.03 -12.81
N PHE A 722 22.69 22.09 -12.18
CA PHE A 722 22.05 23.21 -12.85
C PHE A 722 23.07 24.05 -13.65
N LEU A 723 24.21 24.38 -13.04
CA LEU A 723 25.32 25.11 -13.67
C LEU A 723 25.92 24.35 -14.86
N GLU A 724 26.05 23.03 -14.73
CA GLU A 724 26.60 22.16 -15.79
C GLU A 724 25.56 21.81 -16.87
N GLY A 725 24.31 22.29 -16.78
CA GLY A 725 23.25 21.98 -17.74
C GLY A 725 22.84 20.51 -17.76
N LYS A 726 23.03 19.80 -16.66
CA LYS A 726 22.73 18.37 -16.50
C LYS A 726 21.33 18.09 -15.94
N ASN A 727 20.53 19.13 -15.69
CA ASN A 727 19.12 19.00 -15.35
C ASN A 727 18.25 18.77 -16.59
N SER A 728 16.96 18.48 -16.38
CA SER A 728 16.03 18.33 -17.51
C SER A 728 15.97 19.65 -18.28
N TYR A 729 15.84 19.55 -19.60
CA TYR A 729 15.85 20.63 -20.58
C TYR A 729 17.20 21.35 -20.73
N GLY A 730 18.25 20.84 -20.09
CA GLY A 730 19.63 21.25 -20.34
C GLY A 730 20.05 22.52 -19.60
N PHE A 731 21.03 23.20 -20.19
CA PHE A 731 21.58 24.44 -19.67
C PHE A 731 20.60 25.60 -19.91
N TRP A 732 20.29 26.37 -18.87
CA TRP A 732 19.23 27.38 -18.92
C TRP A 732 19.48 28.49 -19.96
N PRO A 733 20.69 29.03 -20.18
CA PRO A 733 20.93 30.01 -21.24
C PRO A 733 20.65 29.45 -22.64
N ASP A 734 21.11 28.21 -22.90
CA ASP A 734 20.88 27.51 -24.19
C ASP A 734 19.39 27.25 -24.44
N HIS A 735 18.58 27.23 -23.38
CA HIS A 735 17.13 27.15 -23.48
C HIS A 735 16.48 28.52 -23.71
N VAL A 736 16.82 29.55 -22.92
CA VAL A 736 16.13 30.86 -22.95
C VAL A 736 16.55 31.72 -24.14
N LEU A 737 17.84 31.73 -24.49
CA LEU A 737 18.37 32.64 -25.50
C LEU A 737 17.83 32.42 -26.91
N PRO A 738 17.61 31.17 -27.40
CA PRO A 738 16.91 30.96 -28.66
C PRO A 738 15.52 31.60 -28.66
N TRP A 739 14.72 31.39 -27.60
CA TRP A 739 13.41 32.03 -27.48
C TRP A 739 13.51 33.57 -27.44
N TRP A 740 14.52 34.11 -26.76
CA TRP A 740 14.78 35.55 -26.73
C TRP A 740 15.16 36.13 -28.09
N LYS A 741 15.95 35.40 -28.88
CA LYS A 741 16.33 35.80 -30.24
C LYS A 741 15.12 35.91 -31.16
N HIS A 742 14.12 35.07 -30.96
CA HIS A 742 12.89 35.00 -31.77
C HIS A 742 11.71 35.78 -31.15
N ARG A 743 11.95 36.59 -30.11
CA ARG A 743 10.90 37.34 -29.40
C ARG A 743 10.12 38.35 -30.26
N ASP A 744 10.74 38.82 -31.34
CA ASP A 744 10.17 39.83 -32.23
C ASP A 744 9.37 39.17 -33.39
N GLU A 745 9.30 37.84 -33.44
CA GLU A 745 8.46 37.11 -34.38
C GLU A 745 6.97 37.27 -34.03
N PRO A 746 6.06 37.44 -35.01
CA PRO A 746 4.66 37.77 -34.76
C PRO A 746 3.88 36.67 -34.01
N HIS A 747 4.42 35.45 -33.99
CA HIS A 747 3.82 34.27 -33.35
C HIS A 747 4.52 33.89 -32.04
N VAL A 748 5.46 34.71 -31.54
CA VAL A 748 6.15 34.52 -30.26
C VAL A 748 5.89 35.72 -29.36
N LEU A 749 5.38 35.47 -28.15
CA LEU A 749 5.31 36.46 -27.09
C LEU A 749 6.27 36.06 -25.98
N PHE A 750 7.30 36.88 -25.75
CA PHE A 750 8.27 36.65 -24.69
C PHE A 750 7.90 37.47 -23.44
N LEU A 751 7.67 36.79 -22.33
CA LEU A 751 7.33 37.38 -21.03
C LEU A 751 8.44 37.09 -20.01
N LYS A 752 8.62 37.99 -19.05
CA LYS A 752 9.41 37.74 -17.85
C LYS A 752 8.50 37.61 -16.64
N TYR A 753 8.79 36.63 -15.78
CA TYR A 753 8.09 36.41 -14.51
C TYR A 753 8.13 37.67 -13.63
N GLU A 754 9.25 38.39 -13.68
CA GLU A 754 9.49 39.63 -12.96
C GLU A 754 8.54 40.75 -13.43
N ASP A 755 8.34 40.89 -14.74
CA ASP A 755 7.42 41.88 -15.30
C ASP A 755 5.96 41.55 -14.93
N LEU A 756 5.58 40.28 -14.95
CA LEU A 756 4.27 39.80 -14.48
C LEU A 756 4.03 40.14 -13.00
N LYS A 757 5.07 40.13 -12.17
CA LYS A 757 4.99 40.52 -10.76
C LYS A 757 4.88 42.03 -10.58
N LYS A 758 5.53 42.81 -11.45
CA LYS A 758 5.54 44.28 -11.41
C LYS A 758 4.24 44.89 -11.92
N ASP A 759 3.73 44.40 -13.04
CA ASP A 759 2.46 44.83 -13.62
C ASP A 759 1.70 43.66 -14.25
N LEU A 760 0.86 43.02 -13.44
CA LEU A 760 0.04 41.90 -13.90
C LEU A 760 -1.06 42.35 -14.87
N CYS A 761 -1.64 43.55 -14.69
CA CYS A 761 -2.70 44.06 -15.56
C CYS A 761 -2.18 44.33 -16.97
N GLY A 762 -1.04 45.01 -17.10
CA GLY A 762 -0.38 45.27 -18.38
C GLY A 762 -0.02 43.97 -19.10
N ASN A 763 0.51 42.97 -18.37
CA ASN A 763 0.84 41.68 -18.97
C ASN A 763 -0.40 40.87 -19.38
N VAL A 764 -1.50 40.91 -18.63
CA VAL A 764 -2.78 40.29 -19.04
C VAL A 764 -3.30 40.94 -20.32
N ARG A 765 -3.23 42.28 -20.42
CA ARG A 765 -3.58 43.02 -21.65
C ARG A 765 -2.72 42.55 -22.83
N LEU A 766 -1.40 42.54 -22.65
CA LEU A 766 -0.44 42.12 -23.68
C LEU A 766 -0.71 40.69 -24.17
N ILE A 767 -0.96 39.75 -23.27
CA ILE A 767 -1.33 38.38 -23.63
C ILE A 767 -2.65 38.35 -24.41
N SER A 768 -3.66 39.12 -23.97
CA SER A 768 -4.96 39.14 -24.63
C SER A 768 -4.91 39.72 -26.04
N GLU A 769 -4.10 40.76 -26.26
CA GLU A 769 -3.86 41.38 -27.57
C GLU A 769 -3.09 40.43 -28.49
N PHE A 770 -2.02 39.82 -28.00
CA PHE A 770 -1.26 38.81 -28.74
C PHE A 770 -2.13 37.62 -29.14
N LEU A 771 -3.07 37.19 -28.29
CA LEU A 771 -4.03 36.13 -28.59
C LEU A 771 -5.18 36.58 -29.50
N GLU A 772 -5.22 37.84 -29.93
CA GLU A 772 -6.32 38.44 -30.71
C GLU A 772 -7.69 38.30 -30.01
N LYS A 773 -7.68 38.41 -28.68
CA LYS A 773 -8.87 38.38 -27.82
C LYS A 773 -8.84 39.61 -26.90
N PRO A 774 -8.96 40.84 -27.46
CA PRO A 774 -8.90 42.05 -26.66
C PRO A 774 -9.98 42.04 -25.58
N LEU A 775 -9.60 42.37 -24.36
CA LEU A 775 -10.47 42.37 -23.19
C LEU A 775 -10.78 43.80 -22.74
N SER A 776 -11.93 43.99 -22.11
CA SER A 776 -12.22 45.25 -21.42
C SER A 776 -11.29 45.45 -20.23
N ASP A 777 -11.03 46.70 -19.87
CA ASP A 777 -10.21 47.04 -18.69
C ASP A 777 -10.74 46.40 -17.40
N GLU A 778 -12.06 46.24 -17.29
CA GLU A 778 -12.70 45.55 -16.17
C GLU A 778 -12.34 44.06 -16.14
N MET A 779 -12.42 43.38 -17.28
CA MET A 779 -12.06 41.97 -17.38
C MET A 779 -10.55 41.75 -17.13
N ILE A 780 -9.70 42.65 -17.63
CA ILE A 780 -8.26 42.64 -17.37
C ILE A 780 -7.98 42.71 -15.86
N ARG A 781 -8.57 43.69 -15.16
CA ARG A 781 -8.42 43.82 -13.71
C ARG A 781 -8.93 42.60 -12.95
N LYS A 782 -10.05 42.03 -13.39
CA LYS A 782 -10.64 40.82 -12.81
C LYS A 782 -9.69 39.63 -12.94
N ILE A 783 -9.20 39.34 -14.14
CA ILE A 783 -8.27 38.23 -14.40
C ILE A 783 -6.97 38.44 -13.63
N ALA A 784 -6.41 39.65 -13.65
CA ALA A 784 -5.20 39.99 -12.90
C ALA A 784 -5.38 39.72 -11.40
N HIS A 785 -6.48 40.18 -10.80
CA HIS A 785 -6.79 39.92 -9.39
C HIS A 785 -6.89 38.41 -9.10
N GLN A 786 -7.66 37.67 -9.89
CA GLN A 786 -7.86 36.22 -9.74
C GLN A 786 -6.57 35.41 -9.94
N CYS A 787 -5.65 35.91 -10.76
CA CYS A 787 -4.36 35.31 -11.02
C CYS A 787 -3.26 35.77 -10.05
N THR A 788 -3.56 36.55 -9.00
CA THR A 788 -2.57 36.81 -7.97
C THR A 788 -2.21 35.52 -7.22
N PHE A 789 -0.99 35.45 -6.67
CA PHE A 789 -0.55 34.26 -5.91
C PHE A 789 -1.49 33.94 -4.73
N ALA A 790 -2.00 34.96 -4.05
CA ALA A 790 -2.92 34.79 -2.93
C ALA A 790 -4.24 34.15 -3.37
N GLU A 791 -4.83 34.62 -4.49
CA GLU A 791 -6.08 34.06 -5.02
C GLU A 791 -5.88 32.66 -5.59
N MET A 792 -4.85 32.42 -6.41
CA MET A 792 -4.57 31.08 -6.94
C MET A 792 -4.31 30.06 -5.82
N LYS A 793 -3.69 30.48 -4.70
CA LYS A 793 -3.44 29.59 -3.55
C LYS A 793 -4.72 29.09 -2.89
N LYS A 794 -5.83 29.87 -2.95
CA LYS A 794 -7.15 29.42 -2.47
C LYS A 794 -7.64 28.19 -3.24
N ASN A 795 -7.33 28.11 -4.53
CA ASN A 795 -7.65 26.97 -5.39
C ASN A 795 -6.39 26.11 -5.70
N SER A 796 -5.55 25.87 -4.70
CA SER A 796 -4.29 25.13 -4.88
C SER A 796 -4.45 23.72 -5.44
N ASN A 797 -5.60 23.06 -5.21
CA ASN A 797 -5.87 21.71 -5.70
C ASN A 797 -5.99 21.63 -7.23
N SER A 798 -6.47 22.70 -7.89
CA SER A 798 -6.54 22.76 -9.36
C SER A 798 -5.17 22.82 -10.03
N TYR A 799 -4.09 23.15 -9.29
CA TYR A 799 -2.74 23.27 -9.84
C TYR A 799 -1.83 22.08 -9.51
N VAL A 800 -2.38 21.00 -8.94
CA VAL A 800 -1.63 19.79 -8.59
C VAL A 800 -1.52 18.85 -9.81
N LEU A 801 -0.36 18.21 -9.97
CA LEU A 801 -0.17 17.13 -10.94
C LEU A 801 -0.76 15.83 -10.36
N SER A 802 -1.80 15.28 -10.98
CA SER A 802 -2.62 14.15 -10.51
C SER A 802 -1.89 12.80 -10.40
N ALA A 803 -0.66 12.72 -10.90
CA ALA A 803 0.11 11.48 -10.98
C ALA A 803 0.80 11.05 -9.67
N PHE A 804 0.68 11.81 -8.57
CA PHE A 804 1.42 11.54 -7.34
C PHE A 804 0.59 11.71 -6.07
N THR A 805 0.79 10.81 -5.11
CA THR A 805 -0.03 10.68 -3.89
C THR A 805 0.35 11.66 -2.77
N ALA A 806 1.48 12.34 -2.89
CA ALA A 806 1.76 13.56 -2.14
C ALA A 806 1.23 14.73 -2.96
N LYS A 807 0.49 15.67 -2.35
CA LYS A 807 0.19 16.96 -2.99
C LYS A 807 1.48 17.80 -2.91
N PRO A 808 2.35 17.87 -3.95
CA PRO A 808 3.46 18.80 -3.90
C PRO A 808 2.89 20.21 -3.70
N ASN A 809 3.47 20.99 -2.80
CA ASN A 809 3.09 22.39 -2.65
C ASN A 809 3.62 23.19 -3.86
N PHE A 810 2.92 23.07 -5.00
CA PHE A 810 3.36 23.59 -6.29
C PHE A 810 3.38 25.13 -6.30
N LEU A 811 2.47 25.75 -5.53
CA LEU A 811 2.44 27.17 -5.21
C LEU A 811 3.24 27.44 -3.91
N ARG A 812 4.58 27.44 -4.02
CA ARG A 812 5.49 27.53 -2.86
C ARG A 812 5.54 28.91 -2.21
N LYS A 813 6.08 29.91 -2.92
CA LYS A 813 6.25 31.30 -2.42
C LYS A 813 5.79 32.40 -3.38
N GLY A 814 5.94 32.22 -4.70
CA GLY A 814 5.44 33.20 -5.69
C GLY A 814 6.12 34.58 -5.65
N GLN A 815 7.35 34.65 -5.14
CA GLN A 815 8.13 35.89 -4.96
C GLN A 815 9.41 35.88 -5.81
N ILE A 816 9.98 37.07 -6.03
CA ILE A 816 11.32 37.29 -6.61
C ILE A 816 12.33 37.32 -5.45
N GLY A 817 13.55 36.84 -5.67
CA GLY A 817 14.66 37.00 -4.72
C GLY A 817 14.76 35.93 -3.63
N ASP A 818 14.03 34.81 -3.74
CA ASP A 818 14.11 33.74 -2.74
C ASP A 818 15.47 33.01 -2.77
N TRP A 819 16.20 33.14 -3.86
CA TRP A 819 17.57 32.64 -3.99
C TRP A 819 18.51 33.12 -2.87
N LYS A 820 18.32 34.33 -2.35
CA LYS A 820 19.14 34.88 -1.25
C LYS A 820 19.07 34.04 0.05
N ASN A 821 18.02 33.24 0.22
CA ASN A 821 17.83 32.43 1.43
C ASN A 821 18.58 31.08 1.39
N ILE A 822 19.18 30.70 0.27
CA ILE A 822 19.79 29.37 0.08
C ILE A 822 21.17 29.41 -0.61
N PHE A 823 21.46 30.46 -1.37
CA PHE A 823 22.77 30.61 -2.01
C PHE A 823 23.83 31.02 -0.98
N SER A 824 24.98 30.34 -1.01
CA SER A 824 26.20 30.88 -0.40
C SER A 824 26.78 31.99 -1.30
N GLU A 825 27.66 32.83 -0.75
CA GLU A 825 28.33 33.88 -1.52
C GLU A 825 29.17 33.29 -2.67
N GLU A 826 29.87 32.19 -2.42
CA GLU A 826 30.70 31.50 -3.42
C GLU A 826 29.85 30.92 -4.55
N LEU A 827 28.75 30.24 -4.22
CA LEU A 827 27.84 29.70 -5.22
C LEU A 827 27.17 30.80 -6.02
N ASN A 828 26.81 31.92 -5.37
CA ASN A 828 26.27 33.09 -6.05
C ASN A 828 27.26 33.65 -7.08
N LYS A 829 28.53 33.80 -6.69
CA LYS A 829 29.60 34.25 -7.59
C LYS A 829 29.78 33.31 -8.79
N GLN A 830 29.80 31.99 -8.56
CA GLN A 830 29.88 31.01 -9.65
C GLN A 830 28.69 31.10 -10.63
N PHE A 831 27.47 31.29 -10.10
CA PHE A 831 26.30 31.52 -10.92
C PHE A 831 26.41 32.81 -11.73
N GLU A 832 26.86 33.90 -11.11
CA GLU A 832 27.06 35.16 -11.82
C GLU A 832 28.08 35.01 -12.94
N GLU A 833 29.26 34.45 -12.68
CA GLU A 833 30.29 34.24 -13.69
C GLU A 833 29.81 33.33 -14.84
N THR A 834 29.08 32.26 -14.52
CA THR A 834 28.61 31.28 -15.51
C THR A 834 27.47 31.81 -16.38
N PHE A 835 26.53 32.55 -15.79
CA PHE A 835 25.33 33.02 -16.47
C PHE A 835 25.47 34.41 -17.07
N LEU A 836 26.11 35.36 -16.37
CA LEU A 836 26.27 36.73 -16.87
C LEU A 836 27.09 36.76 -18.15
N THR A 837 28.17 35.98 -18.23
CA THR A 837 28.99 35.88 -19.45
C THR A 837 28.21 35.39 -20.67
N LYS A 838 27.16 34.60 -20.48
CA LYS A 838 26.28 34.12 -21.55
C LYS A 838 25.15 35.08 -21.91
N LEU A 839 24.72 35.90 -20.95
CA LEU A 839 23.69 36.91 -21.16
C LEU A 839 24.27 38.23 -21.67
N ASP A 840 25.57 38.46 -21.46
CA ASP A 840 26.25 39.66 -21.90
C ASP A 840 26.13 39.86 -23.42
N GLY A 841 25.88 41.09 -23.85
CA GLY A 841 25.62 41.46 -25.24
C GLY A 841 24.29 40.96 -25.83
N THR A 842 23.47 40.19 -25.11
CA THR A 842 22.18 39.69 -25.65
C THR A 842 21.00 40.67 -25.48
N GLY A 843 21.15 41.68 -24.62
CA GLY A 843 20.09 42.62 -24.24
C GLY A 843 19.01 42.03 -23.32
N LEU A 844 19.13 40.77 -22.91
CA LEU A 844 18.19 40.14 -21.98
C LEU A 844 18.62 40.40 -20.52
N HIS A 845 17.80 41.18 -19.81
CA HIS A 845 18.02 41.51 -18.40
C HIS A 845 16.87 41.06 -17.50
N PHE A 846 17.21 40.60 -16.29
CA PHE A 846 16.26 40.13 -15.28
C PHE A 846 16.42 40.92 -13.98
N ASP A 847 15.30 41.25 -13.36
CA ASP A 847 15.29 41.76 -11.99
C ASP A 847 15.50 40.58 -11.03
N THR A 848 16.51 40.66 -10.17
CA THR A 848 16.84 39.57 -9.23
C THR A 848 16.26 39.78 -7.83
N GLU A 849 15.60 40.92 -7.60
CA GLU A 849 15.00 41.33 -6.33
C GLU A 849 13.73 42.16 -6.52
#